data_AF-A0A1L4CYN7-F1
#
_entry.id   AF-A0A1L4CYN7-F1
#
_cell.length_a   1.000
_cell.length_b   1.000
_cell.length_c   1.000
_cell.angle_alpha   90.00
_cell.angle_beta   90.00
_cell.angle_gamma   90.00
#
_symmetry.space_group_name_H-M   'P 1'
#
loop_
_entity.id
_entity.type
_entity.pdbx_description
1 polymer ?
#
loop_
_entity_poly.entity_id
_entity_poly.type
_entity_poly.pdbx_seq_one_letter_code
_entity_poly.pdbx_strand_id
1 'polypeptide(L)'
;MTAYLKPHIAIIHPSGRLKISDKEKEERIQKLKGLGFDLTEILPQQNSVDGVTSAPVLERASQLSYALTMRKFPLLFAARGGMGCTELVPFLENMLPPVIPDKTLVGFSDISFLGAYLSLRYPNFKYIHGQNAYAQNLFTGSERDQKCLFELLNNVENDYSFHGTLFPQLSDIHKKIEGVCVPLNLSLAESLCTINYLKFPKNNILFLEECNEHLFRILRKFDALINSGFMSASKAIVLGSFSGCFDAQEKPLKREDLAKIIAQKTNLPVIDLPIFGHDENRFPLVMRSKVKISMISDKAEVILTNKIEKSSAIATTFPANLFCKKIEIGHKKQLKIHMTGIGGTGMAQVSGLFKSAGYVVSGSDTPIYPPMDKVIADLGIKPDVGFLAENIQKHSPDALVLANVVSRMSASLKKNDELEYILSQTTPMLSFPSALRKYFLSESRNIIISGTHGKTTTSSLVTHLFSKLGQNPSFLIGGSPANFDAGFALRSKDLFVLEGDEYDSAFFDKGPKFLHYEPKICLINNIEFDHADIYPNVEAIEAEFLRLAKLTKERNGIVIANFDDERAYRVALNSGAHVIGFSAHQQPKNKGLCWQLKSFKTFSNGIEVQSKQPNGKLIKFKTGIFGSHNALNATAACAILQASNILDQLKGNDLAELPKYTENKVFLNKLSKAMSSFKGVKRRFELLREKNNISVFDDFAHHPTAIVTTLEAFRSYMKSVGKKGKLIACFDPRNATMRRRVLQDQLSKSFFHADEILLGKVPQDLRMGKDEVLDGISVAKACGNHARYFDDNEKLLEALKQDVAPGDTIVFMSSGSFDGIPYRFAKTL
;
A
#
# COMPACT_ATOMS: atom_id res chain seq x y z
N MET A 1 -19.46 7.84 -18.53
CA MET A 1 -19.60 6.64 -19.37
C MET A 1 -18.28 5.86 -19.31
N THR A 2 -18.16 4.94 -18.35
CA THR A 2 -17.01 4.04 -18.24
C THR A 2 -17.24 2.86 -19.17
N ALA A 3 -16.39 2.66 -20.18
CA ALA A 3 -16.33 1.39 -20.90
C ALA A 3 -16.19 0.28 -19.86
N TYR A 4 -17.10 -0.71 -19.86
CA TYR A 4 -16.99 -1.87 -18.99
C TYR A 4 -15.71 -2.62 -19.37
N LEU A 5 -14.62 -2.35 -18.65
CA LEU A 5 -13.40 -3.15 -18.71
C LEU A 5 -13.79 -4.57 -18.34
N LYS A 6 -13.42 -5.53 -19.20
CA LYS A 6 -13.60 -6.96 -18.91
C LYS A 6 -12.93 -7.28 -17.57
N PRO A 7 -13.57 -8.05 -16.68
CA PRO A 7 -12.94 -8.47 -15.43
C PRO A 7 -11.66 -9.27 -15.73
N HIS A 8 -10.55 -8.88 -15.11
CA HIS A 8 -9.24 -9.49 -15.34
C HIS A 8 -8.94 -10.53 -14.27
N ILE A 9 -8.71 -11.77 -14.70
CA ILE A 9 -8.29 -12.90 -13.88
C ILE A 9 -6.77 -13.02 -13.88
N ALA A 10 -6.18 -13.09 -12.68
CA ALA A 10 -4.83 -13.60 -12.50
C ALA A 10 -4.87 -15.10 -12.17
N ILE A 11 -4.34 -15.95 -13.05
CA ILE A 11 -4.10 -17.36 -12.73
C ILE A 11 -2.81 -17.44 -11.90
N ILE A 12 -2.90 -17.97 -10.69
CA ILE A 12 -1.80 -18.03 -9.71
C ILE A 12 -1.41 -19.47 -9.36
N HIS A 13 -0.14 -19.68 -9.03
CA HIS A 13 0.42 -21.00 -8.69
C HIS A 13 0.94 -21.07 -7.24
N PRO A 14 0.11 -20.89 -6.20
CA PRO A 14 0.61 -20.82 -4.82
C PRO A 14 0.95 -22.19 -4.21
N SER A 15 0.48 -23.30 -4.80
CA SER A 15 0.59 -24.65 -4.22
C SER A 15 1.43 -25.60 -5.10
N GLY A 16 0.85 -26.73 -5.52
CA GLY A 16 1.51 -27.80 -6.23
C GLY A 16 1.84 -27.49 -7.69
N ARG A 17 2.83 -28.22 -8.21
CA ARG A 17 3.23 -28.21 -9.63
C ARG A 17 2.06 -28.57 -10.55
N LEU A 18 1.99 -28.01 -11.75
CA LEU A 18 1.05 -28.45 -12.77
C LEU A 18 1.38 -29.86 -13.26
N LYS A 19 0.34 -30.60 -13.63
CA LYS A 19 0.41 -31.97 -14.15
C LYS A 19 -0.32 -32.11 -15.49
N ILE A 20 -0.43 -31.02 -16.23
CA ILE A 20 -1.15 -30.97 -17.52
C ILE A 20 -0.21 -30.45 -18.60
N SER A 21 -0.51 -30.78 -19.85
CA SER A 21 0.23 -30.28 -21.01
C SER A 21 -0.04 -28.79 -21.27
N ASP A 22 0.87 -28.12 -21.98
CA ASP A 22 0.68 -26.73 -22.42
C ASP A 22 -0.55 -26.57 -23.33
N LYS A 23 -0.90 -27.62 -24.09
CA LYS A 23 -2.11 -27.65 -24.92
C LYS A 23 -3.38 -27.59 -24.06
N GLU A 24 -3.52 -28.48 -23.08
CA GLU A 24 -4.67 -28.49 -22.17
C GLU A 24 -4.78 -27.18 -21.38
N LYS A 25 -3.64 -26.60 -21.03
CA LYS A 25 -3.55 -25.31 -20.36
C LYS A 25 -4.11 -24.19 -21.24
N GLU A 26 -3.67 -24.10 -22.50
CA GLU A 26 -4.15 -23.10 -23.45
C GLU A 26 -5.65 -23.26 -23.74
N GLU A 27 -6.13 -24.49 -23.91
CA GLU A 27 -7.58 -24.78 -24.09
C GLU A 27 -8.42 -24.21 -22.94
N ARG A 28 -7.95 -24.35 -21.69
CA ARG A 28 -8.65 -23.83 -20.51
C ARG A 28 -8.59 -22.30 -20.42
N ILE A 29 -7.46 -21.71 -20.78
CA ILE A 29 -7.33 -20.25 -20.90
C ILE A 29 -8.32 -19.72 -21.94
N GLN A 30 -8.41 -20.35 -23.11
CA GLN A 30 -9.36 -19.95 -24.16
C GLN A 30 -10.80 -20.10 -23.72
N LYS A 31 -11.14 -21.14 -22.95
CA LYS A 31 -12.48 -21.29 -22.35
C LYS A 31 -12.82 -20.11 -21.44
N LEU A 32 -11.91 -19.69 -20.56
CA LEU A 32 -12.12 -18.53 -19.69
C LEU A 32 -12.21 -17.20 -20.48
N LYS A 33 -11.40 -17.04 -21.54
CA LYS A 33 -11.52 -15.88 -22.46
C LYS A 33 -12.87 -15.84 -23.16
N GLY A 34 -13.37 -17.00 -23.60
CA GLY A 34 -14.68 -17.16 -24.22
C GLY A 34 -15.84 -16.78 -23.30
N LEU A 35 -15.65 -16.84 -21.97
CA LEU A 35 -16.61 -16.38 -20.97
C LEU A 35 -16.52 -14.86 -20.68
N GLY A 36 -15.68 -14.13 -21.41
CA GLY A 36 -15.59 -12.66 -21.32
C GLY A 36 -14.53 -12.13 -20.35
N PHE A 37 -13.65 -12.97 -19.83
CA PHE A 37 -12.57 -12.56 -18.93
C PHE A 37 -11.26 -12.27 -19.67
N ASP A 38 -10.54 -11.24 -19.22
CA ASP A 38 -9.13 -11.07 -19.58
C ASP A 38 -8.27 -11.90 -18.62
N LEU A 39 -7.14 -12.45 -19.09
CA LEU A 39 -6.33 -13.37 -18.30
C LEU A 39 -4.85 -12.99 -18.31
N THR A 40 -4.22 -13.10 -17.15
CA THR A 40 -2.77 -13.11 -17.00
C THR A 40 -2.38 -14.28 -16.12
N GLU A 41 -1.46 -15.10 -16.58
CA GLU A 41 -0.87 -16.11 -15.72
C GLU A 41 0.38 -15.56 -15.05
N ILE A 42 0.44 -15.71 -13.73
CA ILE A 42 1.56 -15.27 -12.90
C ILE A 42 2.35 -16.53 -12.53
N LEU A 43 3.65 -16.55 -12.83
CA LEU A 43 4.51 -17.74 -12.77
C LEU A 43 4.11 -18.84 -13.79
N PRO A 44 4.10 -18.54 -15.09
CA PRO A 44 3.77 -19.55 -16.11
C PRO A 44 4.83 -20.65 -16.22
N GLN A 45 6.07 -20.37 -15.82
CA GLN A 45 7.19 -21.31 -15.79
C GLN A 45 7.41 -21.79 -14.35
N GLN A 46 7.37 -23.10 -14.15
CA GLN A 46 7.49 -23.73 -12.85
C GLN A 46 8.87 -24.35 -12.65
N ASN A 47 9.66 -23.78 -11.75
CA ASN A 47 11.03 -24.19 -11.46
C ASN A 47 11.13 -24.80 -10.05
N SER A 48 10.37 -25.86 -9.81
CA SER A 48 10.36 -26.52 -8.51
C SER A 48 11.62 -27.35 -8.26
N VAL A 49 12.25 -27.11 -7.12
CA VAL A 49 13.40 -27.88 -6.62
C VAL A 49 12.96 -29.16 -5.92
N ASP A 50 11.80 -29.12 -5.23
CA ASP A 50 11.27 -30.26 -4.46
C ASP A 50 10.44 -31.24 -5.31
N GLY A 51 10.08 -30.86 -6.54
CA GLY A 51 9.26 -31.65 -7.46
C GLY A 51 7.77 -31.71 -7.11
N VAL A 52 7.35 -31.11 -5.98
CA VAL A 52 6.00 -31.14 -5.41
C VAL A 52 5.30 -29.78 -5.60
N THR A 53 5.94 -28.70 -5.17
CA THR A 53 5.43 -27.32 -5.25
C THR A 53 5.64 -26.77 -6.67
N SER A 54 5.03 -25.62 -7.00
CA SER A 54 5.21 -25.00 -8.31
C SER A 54 6.56 -24.29 -8.51
N ALA A 55 7.18 -23.85 -7.42
CA ALA A 55 8.45 -23.09 -7.38
C ALA A 55 8.93 -22.97 -5.92
N PRO A 56 10.16 -22.49 -5.65
CA PRO A 56 10.63 -22.18 -4.31
C PRO A 56 9.64 -21.28 -3.54
N VAL A 57 9.58 -21.46 -2.22
CA VAL A 57 8.59 -20.81 -1.37
C VAL A 57 8.61 -19.28 -1.48
N LEU A 58 9.80 -18.67 -1.58
CA LEU A 58 9.93 -17.22 -1.69
C LEU A 58 9.46 -16.71 -3.06
N GLU A 59 9.73 -17.46 -4.13
CA GLU A 59 9.18 -17.17 -5.45
C GLU A 59 7.65 -17.20 -5.44
N ARG A 60 7.04 -18.28 -4.92
CA ARG A 60 5.57 -18.38 -4.79
C ARG A 60 4.98 -17.27 -3.93
N ALA A 61 5.59 -16.97 -2.77
CA ALA A 61 5.15 -15.90 -1.89
C ALA A 61 5.23 -14.53 -2.57
N SER A 62 6.33 -14.24 -3.29
CA SER A 62 6.52 -12.98 -4.01
C SER A 62 5.49 -12.77 -5.11
N GLN A 63 5.17 -13.83 -5.88
CA GLN A 63 4.22 -13.77 -6.97
C GLN A 63 2.78 -13.66 -6.46
N LEU A 64 2.46 -14.35 -5.38
CA LEU A 64 1.17 -14.21 -4.70
C LEU A 64 1.02 -12.80 -4.11
N SER A 65 2.05 -12.26 -3.45
CA SER A 65 2.05 -10.90 -2.93
C SER A 65 1.86 -9.87 -4.04
N TYR A 66 2.52 -10.05 -5.20
CA TYR A 66 2.29 -9.25 -6.39
C TYR A 66 0.82 -9.31 -6.82
N ALA A 67 0.24 -10.50 -6.96
CA ALA A 67 -1.16 -10.67 -7.36
C ALA A 67 -2.16 -10.01 -6.38
N LEU A 68 -1.89 -10.13 -5.07
CA LEU A 68 -2.72 -9.58 -4.00
C LEU A 68 -2.69 -8.04 -3.94
N THR A 69 -1.54 -7.44 -4.23
CA THR A 69 -1.36 -5.98 -4.17
C THR A 69 -1.67 -5.28 -5.50
N MET A 70 -1.52 -5.97 -6.63
CA MET A 70 -1.73 -5.39 -7.96
C MET A 70 -3.21 -5.09 -8.23
N ARG A 71 -3.55 -3.82 -8.46
CA ARG A 71 -4.95 -3.35 -8.61
C ARG A 71 -5.69 -3.99 -9.78
N LYS A 72 -5.00 -4.23 -10.91
CA LYS A 72 -5.60 -4.76 -12.14
C LYS A 72 -6.23 -6.15 -11.98
N PHE A 73 -5.92 -6.90 -10.93
CA PHE A 73 -6.42 -8.27 -10.74
C PHE A 73 -7.49 -8.34 -9.65
N PRO A 74 -8.77 -8.00 -9.91
CA PRO A 74 -9.83 -8.16 -8.91
C PRO A 74 -10.12 -9.65 -8.61
N LEU A 75 -9.82 -10.54 -9.56
CA LEU A 75 -10.06 -11.99 -9.47
C LEU A 75 -8.72 -12.74 -9.51
N LEU A 76 -8.48 -13.58 -8.52
CA LEU A 76 -7.37 -14.52 -8.44
C LEU A 76 -7.91 -15.94 -8.58
N PHE A 77 -7.37 -16.70 -9.52
CA PHE A 77 -7.79 -18.08 -9.76
C PHE A 77 -6.62 -19.01 -9.51
N ALA A 78 -6.71 -19.87 -8.51
CA ALA A 78 -5.67 -20.86 -8.26
C ALA A 78 -5.64 -21.84 -9.43
N ALA A 79 -4.45 -22.01 -10.02
CA ALA A 79 -4.23 -22.92 -11.13
C ALA A 79 -4.55 -24.37 -10.72
N ARG A 80 -4.06 -24.78 -9.55
CA ARG A 80 -4.23 -26.11 -8.96
C ARG A 80 -4.12 -26.01 -7.43
N GLY A 81 -4.68 -26.98 -6.72
CA GLY A 81 -4.33 -27.30 -5.33
C GLY A 81 -3.07 -28.17 -5.25
N GLY A 82 -2.77 -28.73 -4.07
CA GLY A 82 -1.59 -29.58 -3.88
C GLY A 82 -1.02 -29.45 -2.48
N MET A 83 0.27 -29.12 -2.37
CA MET A 83 0.94 -28.83 -1.10
C MET A 83 1.69 -27.50 -1.25
N GLY A 84 1.87 -26.79 -0.14
CA GLY A 84 2.78 -25.65 -0.03
C GLY A 84 2.11 -24.31 0.32
N CYS A 85 0.79 -24.24 0.53
CA CYS A 85 0.13 -23.00 0.95
C CYS A 85 0.39 -22.64 2.41
N THR A 86 0.56 -23.64 3.28
CA THR A 86 0.80 -23.43 4.72
C THR A 86 2.11 -22.70 5.00
N GLU A 87 3.18 -23.08 4.30
CA GLU A 87 4.52 -22.48 4.43
C GLU A 87 4.63 -21.06 3.87
N LEU A 88 3.66 -20.58 3.09
CA LEU A 88 3.68 -19.21 2.55
C LEU A 88 3.47 -18.14 3.62
N VAL A 89 2.77 -18.46 4.71
CA VAL A 89 2.30 -17.48 5.70
C VAL A 89 3.44 -16.63 6.27
N PRO A 90 4.56 -17.19 6.79
CA PRO A 90 5.64 -16.37 7.34
C PRO A 90 6.25 -15.39 6.32
N PHE A 91 6.28 -15.76 5.03
CA PHE A 91 6.81 -14.91 3.97
C PHE A 91 5.85 -13.80 3.57
N LEU A 92 4.56 -14.14 3.39
CA LEU A 92 3.51 -13.16 3.09
C LEU A 92 3.41 -12.10 4.19
N GLU A 93 3.67 -12.48 5.45
CA GLU A 93 3.69 -11.53 6.56
C GLU A 93 4.82 -10.49 6.51
N ASN A 94 5.92 -10.80 5.83
CA ASN A 94 7.01 -9.85 5.59
C ASN A 94 6.76 -8.95 4.37
N MET A 95 5.95 -9.42 3.43
CA MET A 95 5.74 -8.77 2.14
C MET A 95 4.48 -7.90 2.11
N LEU A 96 3.39 -8.35 2.72
CA LEU A 96 2.08 -7.73 2.54
C LEU A 96 1.84 -6.56 3.50
N PRO A 97 1.23 -5.47 3.02
CA PRO A 97 0.74 -4.42 3.89
C PRO A 97 -0.41 -4.91 4.80
N PRO A 98 -0.68 -4.16 5.89
CA PRO A 98 -1.88 -4.33 6.72
C PRO A 98 -3.17 -4.36 5.91
N VAL A 99 -3.22 -3.67 4.76
CA VAL A 99 -4.39 -3.60 3.89
C VAL A 99 -4.03 -3.76 2.43
N ILE A 100 -4.87 -4.48 1.70
CA ILE A 100 -4.75 -4.71 0.26
C ILE A 100 -6.04 -4.27 -0.46
N PRO A 101 -6.04 -4.11 -1.79
CA PRO A 101 -7.27 -3.95 -2.55
C PRO A 101 -8.23 -5.13 -2.33
N ASP A 102 -9.53 -4.89 -2.50
CA ASP A 102 -10.51 -5.98 -2.42
C ASP A 102 -10.22 -7.01 -3.52
N LYS A 103 -10.18 -8.29 -3.14
CA LYS A 103 -9.88 -9.41 -4.04
C LYS A 103 -10.85 -10.55 -3.85
N THR A 104 -11.07 -11.30 -4.91
CA THR A 104 -11.70 -12.62 -4.88
C THR A 104 -10.68 -13.69 -5.23
N LEU A 105 -10.51 -14.71 -4.38
CA LEU A 105 -9.74 -15.91 -4.67
C LEU A 105 -10.67 -17.08 -4.89
N VAL A 106 -10.44 -17.83 -5.97
CA VAL A 106 -11.13 -19.11 -6.24
C VAL A 106 -10.12 -20.24 -6.24
N GLY A 107 -10.42 -21.31 -5.52
CA GLY A 107 -9.66 -22.55 -5.55
C GLY A 107 -10.10 -23.55 -4.49
N PHE A 108 -9.46 -24.72 -4.49
CA PHE A 108 -9.82 -25.87 -3.67
C PHE A 108 -8.59 -26.66 -3.21
N SER A 109 -8.77 -27.63 -2.30
CA SER A 109 -7.71 -28.43 -1.66
C SER A 109 -6.84 -27.51 -0.79
N ASP A 110 -5.52 -27.53 -0.93
CA ASP A 110 -4.56 -26.70 -0.18
C ASP A 110 -4.83 -25.18 -0.24
N ILE A 111 -5.49 -24.73 -1.32
CA ILE A 111 -5.91 -23.34 -1.46
C ILE A 111 -6.91 -22.93 -0.36
N SER A 112 -7.63 -23.89 0.23
CA SER A 112 -8.58 -23.62 1.31
C SER A 112 -7.90 -23.05 2.55
N PHE A 113 -6.69 -23.51 2.86
CA PHE A 113 -5.90 -22.91 3.92
C PHE A 113 -5.60 -21.45 3.60
N LEU A 114 -5.04 -21.18 2.42
CA LEU A 114 -4.65 -19.83 2.00
C LEU A 114 -5.86 -18.89 1.92
N GLY A 115 -6.97 -19.36 1.34
CA GLY A 115 -8.20 -18.61 1.18
C GLY A 115 -8.84 -18.27 2.53
N ALA A 116 -8.91 -19.24 3.45
CA ALA A 116 -9.38 -18.98 4.81
C ALA A 116 -8.45 -18.00 5.54
N TYR A 117 -7.14 -18.22 5.51
CA TYR A 117 -6.14 -17.32 6.09
C TYR A 117 -6.30 -15.87 5.57
N LEU A 118 -6.39 -15.68 4.24
CA LEU A 118 -6.57 -14.36 3.64
C LEU A 118 -7.93 -13.74 3.98
N SER A 119 -9.01 -14.51 4.01
CA SER A 119 -10.34 -14.02 4.41
C SER A 119 -10.44 -13.65 5.90
N LEU A 120 -9.68 -14.32 6.77
CA LEU A 120 -9.60 -13.98 8.19
C LEU A 120 -8.67 -12.79 8.43
N ARG A 121 -7.57 -12.71 7.68
CA ARG A 121 -6.62 -11.60 7.73
C ARG A 121 -7.22 -10.31 7.16
N TYR A 122 -7.94 -10.40 6.04
CA TYR A 122 -8.48 -9.26 5.30
C TYR A 122 -10.02 -9.27 5.28
N PRO A 123 -10.71 -8.35 5.99
CA PRO A 123 -12.16 -8.36 6.16
C PRO A 123 -12.97 -8.39 4.86
N ASN A 124 -12.47 -7.79 3.78
CA ASN A 124 -13.17 -7.75 2.49
C ASN A 124 -12.63 -8.74 1.45
N PHE A 125 -11.71 -9.63 1.84
CA PHE A 125 -11.20 -10.66 0.95
C PHE A 125 -12.21 -11.80 0.80
N LYS A 126 -12.68 -11.99 -0.44
CA LYS A 126 -13.65 -13.02 -0.81
C LYS A 126 -12.92 -14.30 -1.18
N TYR A 127 -13.13 -15.37 -0.43
CA TYR A 127 -12.65 -16.69 -0.80
C TYR A 127 -13.83 -17.56 -1.25
N ILE A 128 -13.70 -18.10 -2.46
CA ILE A 128 -14.61 -19.09 -3.05
C ILE A 128 -13.88 -20.43 -3.04
N HIS A 129 -14.30 -21.30 -2.14
CA HIS A 129 -13.92 -22.71 -2.13
C HIS A 129 -14.63 -23.41 -3.28
N GLY A 130 -13.91 -23.60 -4.39
CA GLY A 130 -14.48 -24.05 -5.66
C GLY A 130 -13.41 -24.56 -6.64
N GLN A 131 -13.84 -25.05 -7.80
CA GLN A 131 -12.95 -25.68 -8.78
C GLN A 131 -11.76 -24.80 -9.15
N ASN A 132 -10.55 -25.37 -9.25
CA ASN A 132 -9.34 -24.65 -9.68
C ASN A 132 -9.38 -24.32 -11.18
N ALA A 133 -8.63 -23.30 -11.62
CA ALA A 133 -8.61 -22.82 -13.01
C ALA A 133 -8.20 -23.90 -14.03
N TYR A 134 -7.38 -24.86 -13.58
CA TYR A 134 -6.95 -25.99 -14.40
C TYR A 134 -7.49 -27.34 -13.88
N ALA A 135 -8.70 -27.35 -13.33
CA ALA A 135 -9.45 -28.59 -13.17
C ALA A 135 -9.95 -29.09 -14.53
N GLN A 136 -9.92 -30.41 -14.78
CA GLN A 136 -10.47 -30.99 -16.02
C GLN A 136 -11.97 -30.68 -16.18
N ASN A 137 -12.70 -30.64 -15.06
CA ASN A 137 -14.13 -30.42 -15.03
C ASN A 137 -14.54 -28.95 -14.79
N LEU A 138 -13.62 -27.99 -15.01
CA LEU A 138 -13.92 -26.57 -14.82
C LEU A 138 -15.04 -26.14 -15.77
N PHE A 139 -16.18 -25.72 -15.21
CA PHE A 139 -17.41 -25.44 -15.96
C PHE A 139 -17.87 -26.63 -16.83
N THR A 140 -17.80 -27.85 -16.32
CA THR A 140 -18.42 -29.03 -16.95
C THR A 140 -19.17 -29.92 -15.94
N GLY A 141 -19.32 -29.46 -14.69
CA GLY A 141 -20.12 -30.13 -13.65
C GLY A 141 -21.62 -29.87 -13.80
N SER A 142 -22.38 -29.99 -12.72
CA SER A 142 -23.83 -29.72 -12.74
C SER A 142 -24.13 -28.28 -13.23
N GLU A 143 -25.23 -28.07 -13.96
CA GLU A 143 -25.63 -26.74 -14.43
C GLU A 143 -25.75 -25.73 -13.27
N ARG A 144 -26.18 -26.20 -12.10
CA ARG A 144 -26.28 -25.42 -10.86
C ARG A 144 -24.91 -24.94 -10.37
N ASP A 145 -23.91 -25.82 -10.35
CA ASP A 145 -22.55 -25.50 -9.90
C ASP A 145 -21.91 -24.48 -10.84
N GLN A 146 -22.07 -24.67 -12.15
CA GLN A 146 -21.58 -23.77 -13.19
C GLN A 146 -22.21 -22.38 -13.07
N LYS A 147 -23.54 -22.35 -12.90
CA LYS A 147 -24.31 -21.11 -12.71
C LYS A 147 -23.84 -20.36 -11.46
N CYS A 148 -23.72 -21.04 -10.31
CA CYS A 148 -23.25 -20.43 -9.07
C CYS A 148 -21.84 -19.84 -9.20
N LEU A 149 -20.90 -20.58 -9.81
CA LEU A 149 -19.55 -20.09 -10.02
C LEU A 149 -19.52 -18.85 -10.93
N PHE A 150 -20.26 -18.90 -12.05
CA PHE A 150 -20.32 -17.77 -12.98
C PHE A 150 -20.94 -16.52 -12.33
N GLU A 151 -22.02 -16.69 -11.56
CA GLU A 151 -22.63 -15.61 -10.77
C GLU A 151 -21.65 -15.02 -9.77
N LEU A 152 -20.92 -15.86 -9.04
CA LEU A 152 -19.93 -15.42 -8.06
C LEU A 152 -18.78 -14.61 -8.66
N LEU A 153 -18.31 -14.99 -9.84
CA LEU A 153 -17.26 -14.28 -10.59
C LEU A 153 -17.75 -12.93 -11.12
N ASN A 154 -19.05 -12.81 -11.39
CA ASN A 154 -19.70 -11.57 -11.84
C ASN A 154 -20.37 -10.77 -10.71
N ASN A 155 -20.17 -11.18 -9.45
CA ASN A 155 -20.81 -10.58 -8.26
C ASN A 155 -22.35 -10.53 -8.34
N VAL A 156 -22.97 -11.55 -8.92
CA VAL A 156 -24.42 -11.77 -8.91
C VAL A 156 -24.79 -12.57 -7.66
N GLU A 157 -25.79 -12.08 -6.92
CA GLU A 157 -26.23 -12.65 -5.64
C GLU A 157 -27.48 -13.52 -5.81
N ASN A 158 -27.44 -14.74 -5.26
CA ASN A 158 -28.52 -15.72 -5.25
C ASN A 158 -28.44 -16.65 -4.02
N ASP A 159 -29.59 -17.25 -3.70
CA ASP A 159 -29.72 -18.30 -2.70
C ASP A 159 -29.85 -19.67 -3.37
N TYR A 160 -29.19 -20.67 -2.79
CA TYR A 160 -29.22 -22.06 -3.25
C TYR A 160 -29.68 -22.97 -2.12
N SER A 161 -30.74 -23.74 -2.36
CA SER A 161 -31.28 -24.70 -1.38
C SER A 161 -30.85 -26.13 -1.69
N PHE A 162 -30.48 -26.86 -0.64
CA PHE A 162 -30.08 -28.25 -0.65
C PHE A 162 -30.71 -29.01 0.49
N HIS A 163 -30.89 -30.32 0.31
CA HIS A 163 -31.39 -31.22 1.35
C HIS A 163 -30.30 -32.21 1.74
N GLY A 164 -30.06 -32.36 3.05
CA GLY A 164 -29.11 -33.30 3.63
C GLY A 164 -29.71 -34.06 4.81
N THR A 165 -28.97 -35.04 5.31
CA THR A 165 -29.38 -35.89 6.44
C THR A 165 -28.83 -35.33 7.75
N LEU A 166 -29.64 -35.29 8.81
CA LEU A 166 -29.30 -34.68 10.10
C LEU A 166 -28.90 -35.72 11.16
N PHE A 167 -27.85 -35.42 11.93
CA PHE A 167 -27.35 -36.21 13.06
C PHE A 167 -27.11 -35.32 14.31
N PRO A 168 -27.53 -35.74 15.52
CA PRO A 168 -28.41 -36.88 15.77
C PRO A 168 -29.82 -36.62 15.23
N GLN A 169 -30.56 -37.69 14.95
CA GLN A 169 -31.95 -37.58 14.53
C GLN A 169 -32.76 -36.92 15.65
N LEU A 170 -33.52 -35.87 15.32
CA LEU A 170 -34.34 -35.14 16.28
C LEU A 170 -35.71 -35.81 16.40
N SER A 171 -36.17 -36.02 17.64
CA SER A 171 -37.45 -36.67 17.89
C SER A 171 -38.66 -35.77 17.59
N ASP A 172 -38.62 -34.43 17.80
CA ASP A 172 -39.78 -33.54 17.50
C ASP A 172 -39.48 -32.02 17.57
N ILE A 173 -38.47 -31.47 16.88
CA ILE A 173 -38.18 -30.01 16.92
C ILE A 173 -37.90 -29.42 15.54
N HIS A 174 -38.71 -28.43 15.13
CA HIS A 174 -38.35 -27.46 14.09
C HIS A 174 -37.32 -26.47 14.63
N LYS A 175 -36.03 -26.79 14.50
CA LYS A 175 -34.93 -25.89 14.89
C LYS A 175 -34.39 -25.18 13.65
N LYS A 176 -34.18 -23.87 13.76
CA LYS A 176 -33.50 -23.07 12.74
C LYS A 176 -32.15 -22.62 13.28
N ILE A 177 -31.11 -22.80 12.47
CA ILE A 177 -29.76 -22.29 12.75
C ILE A 177 -29.40 -21.30 11.66
N GLU A 178 -28.96 -20.11 12.05
CA GLU A 178 -28.31 -19.17 11.15
C GLU A 178 -26.85 -19.00 11.57
N GLY A 179 -25.97 -18.92 10.58
CA GLY A 179 -24.55 -18.75 10.79
C GLY A 179 -23.84 -18.35 9.51
N VAL A 180 -22.51 -18.41 9.55
CA VAL A 180 -21.67 -18.10 8.38
C VAL A 180 -20.86 -19.31 7.93
N CYS A 181 -20.75 -19.51 6.61
CA CYS A 181 -20.03 -20.62 6.01
C CYS A 181 -18.52 -20.53 6.27
N VAL A 182 -17.91 -21.61 6.74
CA VAL A 182 -16.45 -21.76 6.83
C VAL A 182 -16.06 -23.06 6.12
N PRO A 183 -15.74 -23.01 4.81
CA PRO A 183 -15.39 -24.19 4.04
C PRO A 183 -13.90 -24.54 4.16
N LEU A 184 -13.59 -25.75 4.61
CA LEU A 184 -12.23 -26.22 4.86
C LEU A 184 -12.09 -27.72 4.56
N ASN A 185 -10.89 -28.08 4.10
CA ASN A 185 -10.40 -29.45 4.26
C ASN A 185 -10.04 -29.69 5.74
N LEU A 186 -10.35 -30.85 6.29
CA LEU A 186 -10.15 -31.16 7.72
C LEU A 186 -8.67 -31.06 8.14
N SER A 187 -7.73 -31.58 7.34
CA SER A 187 -6.29 -31.46 7.61
C SER A 187 -5.80 -30.01 7.59
N LEU A 188 -6.40 -29.17 6.74
CA LEU A 188 -6.08 -27.74 6.69
C LEU A 188 -6.72 -26.95 7.84
N ALA A 189 -7.89 -27.38 8.31
CA ALA A 189 -8.51 -26.81 9.50
C ALA A 189 -7.62 -27.03 10.74
N GLU A 190 -7.05 -28.23 10.89
CA GLU A 190 -6.07 -28.53 11.94
C GLU A 190 -4.85 -27.60 11.85
N SER A 191 -4.33 -27.35 10.64
CA SER A 191 -3.22 -26.42 10.42
C SER A 191 -3.59 -24.96 10.76
N LEU A 192 -4.83 -24.53 10.47
CA LEU A 192 -5.28 -23.16 10.80
C LEU A 192 -5.42 -22.94 12.31
N CYS A 193 -5.70 -23.99 13.08
CA CYS A 193 -5.80 -23.91 14.55
C CYS A 193 -4.53 -23.42 15.21
N THR A 194 -3.37 -23.60 14.56
CA THR A 194 -2.08 -23.16 15.13
C THR A 194 -1.84 -21.66 14.96
N ILE A 195 -2.68 -20.95 14.21
CA ILE A 195 -2.56 -19.50 13.95
C ILE A 195 -3.42 -18.71 14.93
N ASN A 196 -2.97 -18.67 16.19
CA ASN A 196 -3.75 -18.15 17.32
C ASN A 196 -4.11 -16.65 17.26
N TYR A 197 -3.48 -15.87 16.38
CA TYR A 197 -3.77 -14.44 16.21
C TYR A 197 -4.93 -14.16 15.25
N LEU A 198 -5.39 -15.17 14.48
CA LEU A 198 -6.56 -15.04 13.63
C LEU A 198 -7.83 -15.41 14.40
N LYS A 199 -8.87 -14.59 14.27
CA LYS A 199 -10.16 -14.82 14.92
C LYS A 199 -11.15 -15.37 13.92
N PHE A 200 -11.65 -16.57 14.18
CA PHE A 200 -12.74 -17.15 13.39
C PHE A 200 -14.06 -16.40 13.62
N PRO A 201 -14.97 -16.39 12.63
CA PRO A 201 -16.28 -15.77 12.78
C PRO A 201 -17.07 -16.40 13.91
N LYS A 202 -17.77 -15.57 14.69
CA LYS A 202 -18.77 -16.05 15.67
C LYS A 202 -19.94 -16.71 14.93
N ASN A 203 -20.59 -17.68 15.57
CA ASN A 203 -21.73 -18.41 15.00
C ASN A 203 -21.42 -19.03 13.63
N ASN A 204 -20.22 -19.60 13.47
CA ASN A 204 -19.85 -20.23 12.21
C ASN A 204 -20.55 -21.59 12.03
N ILE A 205 -20.67 -22.00 10.78
CA ILE A 205 -21.06 -23.34 10.37
C ILE A 205 -19.87 -23.89 9.58
N LEU A 206 -19.26 -24.95 10.09
CA LEU A 206 -18.08 -25.54 9.48
C LEU A 206 -18.52 -26.47 8.35
N PHE A 207 -18.03 -26.21 7.14
CA PHE A 207 -18.21 -27.08 5.98
C PHE A 207 -16.91 -27.86 5.82
N LEU A 208 -16.92 -29.12 6.27
CA LEU A 208 -15.72 -29.94 6.36
C LEU A 208 -15.75 -31.08 5.35
N GLU A 209 -14.65 -31.24 4.64
CA GLU A 209 -14.40 -32.34 3.71
C GLU A 209 -13.01 -32.93 3.96
N GLU A 210 -12.77 -34.15 3.50
CA GLU A 210 -11.47 -34.79 3.58
C GLU A 210 -11.29 -35.79 2.44
N CYS A 211 -10.05 -36.15 2.13
CA CYS A 211 -9.77 -37.23 1.19
C CYS A 211 -8.59 -38.11 1.61
N ASN A 212 -8.62 -39.36 1.18
CA ASN A 212 -7.50 -40.31 1.33
C ASN A 212 -6.98 -40.47 2.77
N GLU A 213 -7.89 -40.56 3.75
CA GLU A 213 -7.52 -40.60 5.17
C GLU A 213 -8.23 -41.71 5.96
N HIS A 214 -7.58 -42.22 7.00
CA HIS A 214 -8.19 -43.21 7.90
C HIS A 214 -9.03 -42.56 9.01
N LEU A 215 -10.12 -43.22 9.41
CA LEU A 215 -11.05 -42.78 10.44
C LEU A 215 -10.35 -42.34 11.73
N PHE A 216 -9.40 -43.11 12.26
CA PHE A 216 -8.73 -42.76 13.51
C PHE A 216 -7.92 -41.44 13.40
N ARG A 217 -7.39 -41.10 12.22
CA ARG A 217 -6.73 -39.82 11.98
C ARG A 217 -7.73 -38.68 11.81
N ILE A 218 -8.85 -38.94 11.13
CA ILE A 218 -9.99 -38.00 11.05
C ILE A 218 -10.45 -37.63 12.47
N LEU A 219 -10.65 -38.61 13.34
CA LEU A 219 -11.08 -38.38 14.72
C LEU A 219 -10.05 -37.59 15.53
N ARG A 220 -8.75 -37.88 15.39
CA ARG A 220 -7.67 -37.11 16.02
C ARG A 220 -7.63 -35.64 15.56
N LYS A 221 -7.92 -35.37 14.28
CA LYS A 221 -8.02 -34.00 13.78
C LYS A 221 -9.19 -33.28 14.44
N PHE A 222 -10.36 -33.93 14.57
CA PHE A 222 -11.47 -33.37 15.35
C PHE A 222 -11.10 -33.14 16.83
N ASP A 223 -10.33 -34.04 17.46
CA ASP A 223 -9.79 -33.80 18.81
C ASP A 223 -8.95 -32.52 18.86
N ALA A 224 -8.06 -32.30 17.89
CA ALA A 224 -7.25 -31.09 17.81
C ALA A 224 -8.11 -29.83 17.63
N LEU A 225 -9.14 -29.86 16.78
CA LEU A 225 -10.08 -28.74 16.61
C LEU A 225 -10.87 -28.44 17.91
N ILE A 226 -11.27 -29.47 18.65
CA ILE A 226 -12.00 -29.31 19.91
C ILE A 226 -11.06 -28.73 20.99
N ASN A 227 -9.89 -29.33 21.16
CA ASN A 227 -8.96 -28.97 22.24
C ASN A 227 -8.32 -27.59 22.04
N SER A 228 -8.15 -27.14 20.79
CA SER A 228 -7.70 -25.78 20.47
C SER A 228 -8.78 -24.71 20.69
N GLY A 229 -10.04 -25.11 20.95
CA GLY A 229 -11.18 -24.20 21.03
C GLY A 229 -11.65 -23.67 19.67
N PHE A 230 -11.15 -24.21 18.57
CA PHE A 230 -11.53 -23.80 17.20
C PHE A 230 -13.04 -23.90 16.96
N MET A 231 -13.66 -24.95 17.49
CA MET A 231 -15.10 -25.23 17.32
C MET A 231 -15.98 -24.55 18.36
N SER A 232 -15.42 -23.75 19.28
CA SER A 232 -16.17 -23.14 20.39
C SER A 232 -17.28 -22.20 19.93
N ALA A 233 -17.11 -21.58 18.76
CA ALA A 233 -18.09 -20.66 18.16
C ALA A 233 -18.97 -21.31 17.07
N SER A 234 -18.81 -22.62 16.84
CA SER A 234 -19.52 -23.36 15.80
C SER A 234 -20.95 -23.70 16.24
N LYS A 235 -21.92 -23.54 15.34
CA LYS A 235 -23.34 -23.86 15.58
C LYS A 235 -23.80 -25.17 14.97
N ALA A 236 -23.14 -25.61 13.90
CA ALA A 236 -23.38 -26.86 13.21
C ALA A 236 -22.13 -27.22 12.38
N ILE A 237 -22.08 -28.49 11.96
CA ILE A 237 -21.08 -29.01 11.03
C ILE A 237 -21.82 -29.55 9.82
N VAL A 238 -21.38 -29.21 8.62
CA VAL A 238 -21.85 -29.78 7.36
C VAL A 238 -20.71 -30.60 6.77
N LEU A 239 -20.94 -31.90 6.58
CA LEU A 239 -19.96 -32.81 6.01
C LEU A 239 -20.12 -32.87 4.49
N GLY A 240 -19.08 -32.44 3.80
CA GLY A 240 -18.91 -32.61 2.36
C GLY A 240 -18.44 -34.01 2.02
N SER A 241 -17.66 -34.14 0.96
CA SER A 241 -17.12 -35.41 0.50
C SER A 241 -16.00 -35.91 1.42
N PHE A 242 -15.99 -37.22 1.72
CA PHE A 242 -14.94 -37.93 2.46
C PHE A 242 -14.33 -39.01 1.55
N SER A 243 -13.81 -38.56 0.41
CA SER A 243 -13.48 -39.41 -0.75
C SER A 243 -12.22 -40.24 -0.50
N GLY A 244 -12.28 -41.55 -0.74
CA GLY A 244 -11.14 -42.43 -0.50
C GLY A 244 -10.73 -42.52 0.97
N CYS A 245 -11.62 -42.19 1.91
CA CYS A 245 -11.39 -42.37 3.34
C CYS A 245 -11.72 -43.80 3.77
N PHE A 246 -11.01 -44.30 4.78
CA PHE A 246 -11.09 -45.69 5.21
C PHE A 246 -11.48 -45.84 6.68
N ASP A 247 -12.23 -46.88 7.02
CA ASP A 247 -12.52 -47.27 8.40
C ASP A 247 -11.34 -48.03 9.06
N ALA A 248 -11.57 -48.56 10.26
CA ALA A 248 -10.55 -49.31 11.01
C ALA A 248 -10.21 -50.68 10.38
N GLN A 249 -11.01 -51.16 9.42
CA GLN A 249 -10.81 -52.41 8.69
C GLN A 249 -10.33 -52.16 7.25
N GLU A 250 -9.85 -50.94 6.95
CA GLU A 250 -9.43 -50.52 5.61
C GLU A 250 -10.54 -50.57 4.55
N LYS A 251 -11.81 -50.57 4.96
CA LYS A 251 -12.96 -50.49 4.05
C LYS A 251 -13.35 -49.04 3.82
N PRO A 252 -14.03 -48.71 2.70
CA PRO A 252 -14.53 -47.36 2.46
C PRO A 252 -15.38 -46.85 3.64
N LEU A 253 -15.04 -45.66 4.12
CA LEU A 253 -15.67 -45.06 5.28
C LEU A 253 -17.15 -44.75 5.02
N LYS A 254 -18.03 -45.29 5.87
CA LYS A 254 -19.46 -44.93 5.86
C LYS A 254 -19.66 -43.55 6.47
N ARG A 255 -20.14 -42.61 5.66
CA ARG A 255 -20.40 -41.21 6.07
C ARG A 255 -21.41 -41.10 7.20
N GLU A 256 -22.45 -41.94 7.19
CA GLU A 256 -23.45 -41.98 8.26
C GLU A 256 -22.82 -42.28 9.62
N ASP A 257 -21.93 -43.28 9.68
CA ASP A 257 -21.25 -43.67 10.90
C ASP A 257 -20.30 -42.55 11.37
N LEU A 258 -19.58 -41.93 10.42
CA LEU A 258 -18.76 -40.76 10.71
C LEU A 258 -19.59 -39.60 11.29
N ALA A 259 -20.73 -39.28 10.67
CA ALA A 259 -21.60 -38.19 11.10
C ALA A 259 -22.15 -38.44 12.51
N LYS A 260 -22.57 -39.68 12.83
CA LYS A 260 -22.99 -40.09 14.17
C LYS A 260 -21.88 -39.90 15.20
N ILE A 261 -20.66 -40.37 14.89
CA ILE A 261 -19.51 -40.24 15.79
C ILE A 261 -19.19 -38.76 16.04
N ILE A 262 -19.13 -37.94 15.00
CA ILE A 262 -18.83 -36.50 15.13
C ILE A 262 -19.92 -35.79 15.92
N ALA A 263 -21.21 -36.09 15.67
CA ALA A 263 -22.33 -35.48 16.37
C ALA A 263 -22.28 -35.77 17.87
N GLN A 264 -22.02 -37.03 18.25
CA GLN A 264 -21.82 -37.42 19.65
C GLN A 264 -20.61 -36.73 20.28
N LYS A 265 -19.50 -36.64 19.55
CA LYS A 265 -18.23 -36.11 20.06
C LYS A 265 -18.26 -34.59 20.25
N THR A 266 -18.91 -33.87 19.35
CA THR A 266 -18.94 -32.39 19.32
C THR A 266 -20.15 -31.80 20.01
N ASN A 267 -21.21 -32.61 20.22
CA ASN A 267 -22.52 -32.16 20.69
C ASN A 267 -23.11 -31.03 19.80
N LEU A 268 -22.76 -31.05 18.51
CA LEU A 268 -23.28 -30.13 17.49
C LEU A 268 -24.16 -30.90 16.50
N PRO A 269 -25.18 -30.24 15.90
CA PRO A 269 -25.86 -30.77 14.73
C PRO A 269 -24.88 -31.00 13.58
N VAL A 270 -24.87 -32.21 13.05
CA VAL A 270 -24.05 -32.61 11.90
C VAL A 270 -24.98 -32.92 10.72
N ILE A 271 -24.77 -32.26 9.59
CA ILE A 271 -25.53 -32.45 8.36
C ILE A 271 -24.65 -33.15 7.33
N ASP A 272 -25.07 -34.31 6.86
CA ASP A 272 -24.42 -35.01 5.75
C ASP A 272 -24.89 -34.45 4.41
N LEU A 273 -24.01 -33.73 3.68
CA LEU A 273 -24.35 -33.02 2.44
C LEU A 273 -23.19 -33.09 1.40
N PRO A 274 -23.11 -34.14 0.57
CA PRO A 274 -22.01 -34.42 -0.38
C PRO A 274 -21.84 -33.47 -1.58
N ILE A 275 -22.21 -32.19 -1.48
CA ILE A 275 -22.23 -31.28 -2.65
C ILE A 275 -20.88 -30.61 -2.94
N PHE A 276 -19.88 -30.78 -2.06
CA PHE A 276 -18.56 -30.18 -2.13
C PHE A 276 -17.47 -31.17 -1.66
N GLY A 277 -16.21 -30.92 -2.03
CA GLY A 277 -15.05 -31.76 -1.66
C GLY A 277 -14.33 -32.40 -2.86
N HIS A 278 -13.58 -33.46 -2.63
CA HIS A 278 -12.71 -34.11 -3.64
C HIS A 278 -13.44 -35.01 -4.67
N ASP A 279 -14.76 -34.92 -4.80
CA ASP A 279 -15.57 -35.69 -5.78
C ASP A 279 -15.92 -34.86 -7.05
N GLU A 280 -16.78 -35.40 -7.92
CA GLU A 280 -17.25 -34.74 -9.14
C GLU A 280 -18.11 -33.49 -8.84
N ASN A 281 -18.97 -33.56 -7.82
CA ASN A 281 -19.81 -32.45 -7.37
C ASN A 281 -18.98 -31.47 -6.52
N ARG A 282 -18.88 -30.22 -6.97
CA ARG A 282 -18.05 -29.18 -6.33
C ARG A 282 -18.76 -27.85 -6.34
N PHE A 283 -19.91 -27.83 -5.67
CA PHE A 283 -20.68 -26.62 -5.50
C PHE A 283 -19.81 -25.54 -4.83
N PRO A 284 -19.68 -24.35 -5.43
CA PRO A 284 -18.84 -23.29 -4.87
C PRO A 284 -19.37 -22.80 -3.51
N LEU A 285 -18.52 -22.85 -2.49
CA LEU A 285 -18.83 -22.31 -1.16
C LEU A 285 -18.06 -21.01 -0.92
N VAL A 286 -18.70 -20.05 -0.25
CA VAL A 286 -18.11 -18.73 -0.03
C VAL A 286 -17.79 -18.56 1.45
N MET A 287 -16.52 -18.33 1.77
CA MET A 287 -16.08 -18.06 3.13
C MET A 287 -16.80 -16.84 3.71
N ARG A 288 -17.40 -16.99 4.90
CA ARG A 288 -18.21 -16.01 5.63
C ARG A 288 -19.55 -15.63 5.00
N SER A 289 -20.03 -16.37 4.00
CA SER A 289 -21.38 -16.13 3.48
C SER A 289 -22.46 -16.64 4.42
N LYS A 290 -23.66 -16.07 4.33
CA LYS A 290 -24.79 -16.45 5.18
C LYS A 290 -25.26 -17.88 4.85
N VAL A 291 -25.54 -18.64 5.91
CA VAL A 291 -26.11 -19.98 5.83
C VAL A 291 -27.31 -20.07 6.76
N LYS A 292 -28.40 -20.65 6.26
CA LYS A 292 -29.58 -20.98 7.06
C LYS A 292 -29.82 -22.49 6.99
N ILE A 293 -30.04 -23.10 8.14
CA ILE A 293 -30.35 -24.54 8.25
C ILE A 293 -31.70 -24.68 8.94
N SER A 294 -32.65 -25.29 8.25
CA SER A 294 -33.95 -25.69 8.80
C SER A 294 -33.95 -27.20 9.01
N MET A 295 -34.12 -27.63 10.26
CA MET A 295 -34.11 -29.05 10.63
C MET A 295 -35.53 -29.58 10.84
N ILE A 296 -35.83 -30.73 10.25
CA ILE A 296 -37.12 -31.44 10.35
C ILE A 296 -36.84 -32.93 10.49
N SER A 297 -37.03 -33.49 11.69
CA SER A 297 -36.78 -34.91 12.01
C SER A 297 -35.34 -35.35 11.67
N ASP A 298 -35.16 -36.18 10.64
CA ASP A 298 -33.88 -36.70 10.12
C ASP A 298 -33.34 -35.92 8.91
N LYS A 299 -34.05 -34.86 8.48
CA LYS A 299 -33.69 -34.04 7.31
C LYS A 299 -33.30 -32.62 7.71
N ALA A 300 -32.41 -32.04 6.93
CA ALA A 300 -32.05 -30.63 7.00
C ALA A 300 -32.16 -29.99 5.61
N GLU A 301 -32.84 -28.85 5.53
CA GLU A 301 -32.73 -27.93 4.40
C GLU A 301 -31.62 -26.92 4.70
N VAL A 302 -30.62 -26.84 3.83
CA VAL A 302 -29.48 -25.93 3.92
C VAL A 302 -29.60 -24.91 2.79
N ILE A 303 -29.82 -23.64 3.16
CA ILE A 303 -29.85 -22.50 2.23
C ILE A 303 -28.49 -21.80 2.31
N LEU A 304 -27.79 -21.77 1.19
CA LEU A 304 -26.51 -21.10 1.01
C LEU A 304 -26.70 -19.82 0.22
N THR A 305 -26.34 -18.68 0.80
CA THR A 305 -26.30 -17.40 0.08
C THR A 305 -24.91 -17.21 -0.51
N ASN A 306 -24.79 -16.89 -1.79
CA ASN A 306 -23.50 -16.67 -2.45
C ASN A 306 -22.99 -15.20 -2.31
N LYS A 307 -23.33 -14.55 -1.20
CA LYS A 307 -23.03 -13.14 -0.87
C LYS A 307 -22.08 -13.02 0.32
N ILE A 308 -21.17 -12.04 0.27
CA ILE A 308 -20.38 -11.61 1.44
C ILE A 308 -20.86 -10.22 1.90
N GLU A 309 -21.06 -10.07 3.20
CA GLU A 309 -21.24 -8.76 3.81
C GLU A 309 -19.90 -8.01 3.82
N LYS A 310 -19.84 -6.89 3.10
CA LYS A 310 -18.65 -6.03 3.13
C LYS A 310 -18.51 -5.40 4.50
N SER A 311 -17.30 -5.48 5.05
CA SER A 311 -16.94 -4.77 6.26
C SER A 311 -16.41 -3.38 5.95
N SER A 312 -16.81 -2.39 6.75
CA SER A 312 -16.16 -1.09 6.76
C SER A 312 -14.82 -1.12 7.50
N ALA A 313 -14.58 -2.16 8.31
CA ALA A 313 -13.37 -2.32 9.10
C ALA A 313 -12.18 -2.72 8.23
N ILE A 314 -11.00 -2.25 8.62
CA ILE A 314 -9.74 -2.57 7.97
C ILE A 314 -8.99 -3.65 8.77
N ALA A 315 -8.32 -4.56 8.04
CA ALA A 315 -7.41 -5.55 8.61
C ALA A 315 -6.26 -4.88 9.39
N THR A 316 -6.15 -5.16 10.69
CA THR A 316 -5.02 -4.66 11.51
C THR A 316 -4.48 -5.70 12.49
N THR A 317 -4.91 -6.96 12.39
CA THR A 317 -4.73 -7.97 13.44
C THR A 317 -3.37 -8.69 13.42
N PHE A 318 -2.41 -8.26 12.59
CA PHE A 318 -1.12 -8.94 12.51
C PHE A 318 -0.04 -8.34 13.43
N PRO A 319 0.49 -9.11 14.41
CA PRO A 319 1.65 -8.71 15.21
C PRO A 319 2.91 -8.64 14.35
N ALA A 320 3.48 -7.45 14.18
CA ALA A 320 4.69 -7.23 13.39
C ALA A 320 5.92 -8.03 13.90
N ASN A 321 5.87 -8.55 15.12
CA ASN A 321 6.97 -9.23 15.82
C ASN A 321 6.94 -10.77 15.79
N LEU A 322 5.93 -11.42 15.18
CA LEU A 322 5.76 -12.89 15.20
C LEU A 322 6.92 -13.68 14.56
N PHE A 323 7.58 -13.11 13.55
CA PHE A 323 8.66 -13.78 12.80
C PHE A 323 9.97 -12.99 12.85
N CYS A 324 10.22 -12.35 14.00
CA CYS A 324 11.52 -11.76 14.31
C CYS A 324 12.31 -12.74 15.18
N LYS A 325 13.60 -12.94 14.89
CA LYS A 325 14.54 -13.21 15.98
C LYS A 325 14.39 -12.03 16.95
N LYS A 326 13.88 -12.26 18.15
CA LYS A 326 13.88 -11.22 19.20
C LYS A 326 15.34 -10.82 19.39
N ILE A 327 15.66 -9.56 19.14
CA ILE A 327 16.96 -9.01 19.52
C ILE A 327 16.90 -8.88 21.04
N GLU A 328 17.44 -9.85 21.76
CA GLU A 328 17.72 -9.65 23.18
C GLU A 328 18.80 -8.60 23.29
N ILE A 329 18.45 -7.44 23.87
CA ILE A 329 19.31 -6.26 24.02
C ILE A 329 20.62 -6.58 24.77
N GLY A 330 20.71 -7.74 25.44
CA GLY A 330 21.89 -8.22 26.16
C GLY A 330 22.87 -9.12 25.38
N HIS A 331 22.48 -9.76 24.27
CA HIS A 331 23.34 -10.70 23.54
C HIS A 331 23.52 -10.29 22.07
N LYS A 332 24.64 -9.63 21.76
CA LYS A 332 24.97 -9.09 20.43
C LYS A 332 25.23 -10.19 19.38
N LYS A 333 24.17 -10.75 18.78
CA LYS A 333 24.16 -11.00 17.34
C LYS A 333 23.43 -9.83 16.67
N GLN A 334 24.17 -8.87 16.13
CA GLN A 334 23.57 -7.81 15.31
C GLN A 334 23.01 -8.45 14.03
N LEU A 335 21.70 -8.30 13.80
CA LEU A 335 21.08 -8.80 12.58
C LEU A 335 21.70 -8.13 11.35
N LYS A 336 21.97 -8.93 10.33
CA LYS A 336 22.52 -8.47 9.05
C LYS A 336 21.41 -8.18 8.07
N ILE A 337 21.33 -6.95 7.60
CA ILE A 337 20.38 -6.48 6.59
C ILE A 337 21.13 -6.23 5.29
N HIS A 338 20.65 -6.81 4.19
CA HIS A 338 21.17 -6.51 2.85
C HIS A 338 20.13 -5.71 2.06
N MET A 339 20.57 -4.58 1.51
CA MET A 339 19.76 -3.63 0.77
C MET A 339 20.04 -3.76 -0.73
N THR A 340 19.14 -4.39 -1.48
CA THR A 340 19.27 -4.50 -2.94
C THR A 340 18.69 -3.25 -3.61
N GLY A 341 19.50 -2.52 -4.35
CA GLY A 341 19.17 -1.19 -4.89
C GLY A 341 19.42 -0.06 -3.89
N ILE A 342 20.53 -0.14 -3.13
CA ILE A 342 20.84 0.77 -2.03
C ILE A 342 21.05 2.23 -2.46
N GLY A 343 21.40 2.47 -3.73
CA GLY A 343 21.65 3.78 -4.32
C GLY A 343 20.42 4.67 -4.51
N GLY A 344 19.21 4.10 -4.41
CA GLY A 344 17.98 4.89 -4.44
C GLY A 344 17.85 5.81 -3.23
N THR A 345 17.37 7.05 -3.43
CA THR A 345 17.28 8.06 -2.35
C THR A 345 16.55 7.55 -1.10
N GLY A 346 15.39 6.90 -1.26
CA GLY A 346 14.66 6.31 -0.13
C GLY A 346 15.41 5.13 0.51
N MET A 347 16.07 4.30 -0.29
CA MET A 347 16.83 3.13 0.20
C MET A 347 18.05 3.54 1.00
N ALA A 348 18.79 4.56 0.56
CA ALA A 348 19.93 5.11 1.29
C ALA A 348 19.51 5.67 2.65
N GLN A 349 18.39 6.40 2.71
CA GLN A 349 17.86 6.93 3.96
C GLN A 349 17.39 5.83 4.92
N VAL A 350 16.69 4.80 4.43
CA VAL A 350 16.28 3.63 5.23
C VAL A 350 17.51 2.87 5.74
N SER A 351 18.55 2.73 4.92
CA SER A 351 19.84 2.14 5.32
C SER A 351 20.47 2.92 6.47
N GLY A 352 20.35 4.25 6.42
CA GLY A 352 20.74 5.15 7.50
C GLY A 352 20.01 4.86 8.82
N LEU A 353 18.69 4.65 8.79
CA LEU A 353 17.93 4.27 10.00
C LEU A 353 18.38 2.93 10.58
N PHE A 354 18.61 1.91 9.75
CA PHE A 354 19.15 0.63 10.20
C PHE A 354 20.55 0.78 10.81
N LYS A 355 21.44 1.58 10.20
CA LYS A 355 22.76 1.87 10.79
C LYS A 355 22.63 2.60 12.12
N SER A 356 21.78 3.61 12.22
CA SER A 356 21.53 4.34 13.48
C SER A 356 20.95 3.43 14.58
N ALA A 357 20.18 2.40 14.22
CA ALA A 357 19.69 1.40 15.16
C ALA A 357 20.71 0.30 15.52
N GLY A 358 21.91 0.33 14.93
CA GLY A 358 23.00 -0.61 15.26
C GLY A 358 22.96 -1.94 14.49
N TYR A 359 22.24 -2.02 13.38
CA TYR A 359 22.25 -3.18 12.49
C TYR A 359 23.50 -3.21 11.60
N VAL A 360 23.90 -4.41 11.17
CA VAL A 360 24.92 -4.56 10.14
C VAL A 360 24.25 -4.40 8.78
N VAL A 361 24.57 -3.33 8.07
CA VAL A 361 23.97 -3.04 6.75
C VAL A 361 25.00 -3.27 5.65
N SER A 362 24.62 -4.09 4.68
CA SER A 362 25.28 -4.28 3.38
C SER A 362 24.30 -3.92 2.27
N GLY A 363 24.77 -3.83 1.02
CA GLY A 363 23.87 -3.60 -0.10
C GLY A 363 24.57 -3.65 -1.43
N SER A 364 23.77 -3.76 -2.48
CA SER A 364 24.21 -3.83 -3.87
C SER A 364 23.51 -2.76 -4.70
N ASP A 365 24.22 -2.21 -5.67
CA ASP A 365 23.64 -1.38 -6.72
C ASP A 365 24.55 -1.35 -7.96
N THR A 366 24.01 -0.87 -9.08
CA THR A 366 24.82 -0.34 -10.17
C THR A 366 25.74 0.81 -9.68
N PRO A 367 26.78 1.21 -10.44
CA PRO A 367 27.63 2.33 -10.04
C PRO A 367 26.80 3.55 -9.60
N ILE A 368 27.00 3.96 -8.35
CA ILE A 368 26.24 5.04 -7.70
C ILE A 368 26.97 6.34 -7.97
N TYR A 369 26.23 7.37 -8.38
CA TYR A 369 26.76 8.68 -8.71
C TYR A 369 26.27 9.75 -7.72
N PRO A 370 26.91 10.93 -7.69
CA PRO A 370 26.47 12.05 -6.87
C PRO A 370 24.99 12.42 -7.05
N PRO A 371 24.29 12.76 -5.95
CA PRO A 371 24.81 12.90 -4.58
C PRO A 371 24.73 11.63 -3.71
N MET A 372 24.22 10.52 -4.23
CA MET A 372 23.93 9.33 -3.40
C MET A 372 25.17 8.54 -3.01
N ASP A 373 26.23 8.60 -3.81
CA ASP A 373 27.53 8.03 -3.49
C ASP A 373 28.08 8.56 -2.16
N LYS A 374 28.03 9.88 -1.96
CA LYS A 374 28.48 10.55 -0.74
C LYS A 374 27.57 10.21 0.43
N VAL A 375 26.25 10.22 0.24
CA VAL A 375 25.30 9.86 1.32
C VAL A 375 25.59 8.46 1.86
N ILE A 376 25.84 7.50 0.98
CA ILE A 376 26.13 6.12 1.39
C ILE A 376 27.52 5.99 2.00
N ALA A 377 28.52 6.71 1.47
CA ALA A 377 29.86 6.76 2.04
C ALA A 377 29.86 7.36 3.46
N ASP A 378 29.08 8.42 3.70
CA ASP A 378 28.92 9.06 5.01
C ASP A 378 28.26 8.12 6.04
N LEU A 379 27.49 7.12 5.58
CA LEU A 379 26.97 6.03 6.44
C LEU A 379 28.03 4.97 6.78
N GLY A 380 29.22 5.03 6.18
CA GLY A 380 30.25 4.00 6.29
C GLY A 380 29.80 2.68 5.68
N ILE A 381 29.04 2.72 4.59
CA ILE A 381 28.63 1.54 3.81
C ILE A 381 29.41 1.56 2.49
N LYS A 382 29.99 0.42 2.12
CA LYS A 382 30.58 0.20 0.80
C LYS A 382 29.70 -0.78 0.03
N PRO A 383 28.84 -0.31 -0.90
CA PRO A 383 28.01 -1.19 -1.70
C PRO A 383 28.84 -2.11 -2.61
N ASP A 384 28.34 -3.30 -2.86
CA ASP A 384 28.82 -4.13 -3.95
C ASP A 384 28.28 -3.60 -5.28
N VAL A 385 29.12 -3.64 -6.32
CA VAL A 385 28.78 -3.12 -7.65
C VAL A 385 28.13 -4.23 -8.48
N GLY A 386 26.93 -3.98 -8.96
CA GLY A 386 26.11 -4.92 -9.70
C GLY A 386 25.26 -5.83 -8.80
N PHE A 387 24.27 -6.46 -9.41
CA PHE A 387 23.35 -7.38 -8.74
C PHE A 387 23.78 -8.83 -9.01
N LEU A 388 24.74 -9.31 -8.21
CA LEU A 388 25.38 -10.62 -8.35
C LEU A 388 24.96 -11.57 -7.22
N ALA A 389 24.83 -12.87 -7.50
CA ALA A 389 24.46 -13.87 -6.50
C ALA A 389 25.49 -13.96 -5.35
N GLU A 390 26.77 -13.74 -5.67
CA GLU A 390 27.90 -13.74 -4.75
C GLU A 390 27.77 -12.68 -3.66
N ASN A 391 27.07 -11.57 -3.92
CA ASN A 391 26.83 -10.52 -2.92
C ASN A 391 26.07 -11.09 -1.71
N ILE A 392 25.00 -11.84 -1.97
CA ILE A 392 24.16 -12.43 -0.91
C ILE A 392 24.92 -13.52 -0.16
N GLN A 393 25.69 -14.34 -0.88
CA GLN A 393 26.52 -15.38 -0.28
C GLN A 393 27.59 -14.78 0.65
N LYS A 394 28.31 -13.76 0.16
CA LYS A 394 29.36 -13.04 0.89
C LYS A 394 28.84 -12.44 2.19
N HIS A 395 27.69 -11.76 2.16
CA HIS A 395 27.16 -11.08 3.35
C HIS A 395 26.38 -12.01 4.27
N SER A 396 25.77 -13.06 3.72
CA SER A 396 24.89 -14.00 4.44
C SER A 396 23.86 -13.26 5.31
N PRO A 397 22.94 -12.48 4.71
CA PRO A 397 22.02 -11.63 5.46
C PRO A 397 20.94 -12.41 6.20
N ASP A 398 20.49 -11.87 7.35
CA ASP A 398 19.32 -12.36 8.10
C ASP A 398 18.00 -11.84 7.50
N ALA A 399 18.03 -10.73 6.75
CA ALA A 399 16.89 -10.18 6.02
C ALA A 399 17.33 -9.37 4.79
N LEU A 400 16.46 -9.35 3.79
CA LEU A 400 16.65 -8.69 2.50
C LEU A 400 15.62 -7.57 2.35
N VAL A 401 16.07 -6.37 1.99
CA VAL A 401 15.20 -5.23 1.68
C VAL A 401 15.41 -4.82 0.24
N LEU A 402 14.36 -4.92 -0.56
CA LEU A 402 14.43 -4.70 -2.01
C LEU A 402 13.77 -3.37 -2.40
N ALA A 403 14.45 -2.61 -3.25
CA ALA A 403 13.92 -1.41 -3.87
C ALA A 403 12.90 -1.75 -4.97
N ASN A 404 11.99 -0.82 -5.28
CA ASN A 404 11.02 -0.98 -6.38
C ASN A 404 11.65 -1.17 -7.77
N VAL A 405 12.86 -0.64 -7.97
CA VAL A 405 13.60 -0.79 -9.24
C VAL A 405 14.12 -2.21 -9.46
N VAL A 406 14.21 -3.01 -8.39
CA VAL A 406 14.70 -4.39 -8.44
C VAL A 406 13.68 -5.25 -9.17
N SER A 407 14.12 -5.84 -10.27
CA SER A 407 13.33 -6.72 -11.11
C SER A 407 14.24 -7.81 -11.69
N ARG A 408 13.65 -8.90 -12.18
CA ARG A 408 14.40 -10.01 -12.80
C ARG A 408 15.19 -9.56 -14.03
N MET A 409 14.68 -8.54 -14.72
CA MET A 409 15.27 -7.97 -15.91
C MET A 409 15.44 -6.47 -15.73
N SER A 410 16.68 -6.00 -15.74
CA SER A 410 16.98 -4.57 -15.65
C SER A 410 16.43 -3.78 -16.84
N ALA A 411 16.41 -2.43 -16.72
CA ALA A 411 16.04 -1.54 -17.83
C ALA A 411 16.92 -1.73 -19.09
N SER A 412 18.13 -2.27 -18.92
CA SER A 412 19.06 -2.61 -20.01
C SER A 412 19.00 -4.08 -20.43
N LEU A 413 17.92 -4.80 -20.08
CA LEU A 413 17.69 -6.20 -20.44
C LEU A 413 18.76 -7.18 -19.93
N LYS A 414 19.47 -6.82 -18.86
CA LYS A 414 20.34 -7.75 -18.14
C LYS A 414 19.55 -8.46 -17.05
N LYS A 415 19.72 -9.77 -16.97
CA LYS A 415 19.21 -10.62 -15.89
C LYS A 415 19.80 -10.16 -14.55
N ASN A 416 19.00 -10.26 -13.49
CA ASN A 416 19.40 -9.96 -12.12
C ASN A 416 19.70 -11.25 -11.35
N ASP A 417 20.96 -11.67 -11.36
CA ASP A 417 21.36 -12.95 -10.74
C ASP A 417 21.28 -12.90 -9.21
N GLU A 418 21.41 -11.72 -8.59
CA GLU A 418 21.15 -11.55 -7.16
C GLU A 418 19.70 -11.88 -6.80
N LEU A 419 18.73 -11.35 -7.57
CA LEU A 419 17.32 -11.62 -7.32
C LEU A 419 16.96 -13.08 -7.56
N GLU A 420 17.47 -13.70 -8.61
CA GLU A 420 17.22 -15.13 -8.86
C GLU A 420 17.76 -15.99 -7.72
N TYR A 421 18.96 -15.67 -7.22
CA TYR A 421 19.51 -16.34 -6.04
C TYR A 421 18.63 -16.10 -4.81
N ILE A 422 18.21 -14.86 -4.54
CA ILE A 422 17.30 -14.54 -3.43
C ILE A 422 16.03 -15.38 -3.48
N LEU A 423 15.37 -15.45 -4.64
CA LEU A 423 14.12 -16.19 -4.83
C LEU A 423 14.25 -17.70 -4.61
N SER A 424 15.46 -18.24 -4.72
CA SER A 424 15.75 -19.65 -4.41
C SER A 424 16.02 -19.92 -2.92
N GLN A 425 16.06 -18.89 -2.07
CA GLN A 425 16.31 -19.00 -0.62
C GLN A 425 15.03 -18.89 0.21
N THR A 426 15.19 -19.01 1.53
CA THR A 426 14.14 -18.79 2.54
C THR A 426 14.42 -17.55 3.42
N THR A 427 15.37 -16.72 3.03
CA THR A 427 15.68 -15.48 3.76
C THR A 427 14.50 -14.50 3.70
N PRO A 428 14.07 -13.93 4.83
CA PRO A 428 12.99 -12.94 4.84
C PRO A 428 13.21 -11.81 3.85
N MET A 429 12.26 -11.61 2.94
CA MET A 429 12.28 -10.56 1.93
C MET A 429 11.21 -9.51 2.24
N LEU A 430 11.63 -8.24 2.28
CA LEU A 430 10.82 -7.09 2.64
C LEU A 430 10.91 -6.01 1.56
N SER A 431 9.81 -5.31 1.33
CA SER A 431 9.88 -4.00 0.69
C SER A 431 10.41 -3.01 1.74
N PHE A 432 11.00 -1.89 1.34
CA PHE A 432 11.44 -0.92 2.35
C PHE A 432 10.32 -0.45 3.30
N PRO A 433 9.06 -0.19 2.85
CA PRO A 433 8.02 0.23 3.79
C PRO A 433 7.58 -0.93 4.72
N SER A 434 7.59 -2.18 4.26
CA SER A 434 7.31 -3.32 5.13
C SER A 434 8.43 -3.53 6.16
N ALA A 435 9.69 -3.26 5.79
CA ALA A 435 10.82 -3.24 6.71
C ALA A 435 10.68 -2.12 7.75
N LEU A 436 10.31 -0.90 7.35
CA LEU A 436 10.04 0.19 8.29
C LEU A 436 8.96 -0.20 9.30
N ARG A 437 7.82 -0.71 8.81
CA ARG A 437 6.73 -1.20 9.65
C ARG A 437 7.23 -2.19 10.71
N LYS A 438 7.96 -3.20 10.25
CA LYS A 438 8.42 -4.33 11.08
C LYS A 438 9.43 -3.92 12.16
N TYR A 439 10.40 -3.08 11.81
CA TYR A 439 11.54 -2.79 12.68
C TYR A 439 11.43 -1.48 13.47
N PHE A 440 10.56 -0.56 13.06
CA PHE A 440 10.51 0.79 13.64
C PHE A 440 9.12 1.29 14.01
N LEU A 441 8.08 0.97 13.22
CA LEU A 441 6.83 1.73 13.30
C LEU A 441 5.71 1.07 14.13
N SER A 442 5.71 -0.27 14.27
CA SER A 442 4.56 -1.02 14.81
C SER A 442 4.12 -0.64 16.22
N GLU A 443 5.07 -0.18 17.05
CA GLU A 443 4.84 0.21 18.44
C GLU A 443 4.91 1.73 18.66
N SER A 444 5.19 2.50 17.60
CA SER A 444 5.40 3.95 17.69
C SER A 444 4.15 4.75 17.30
N ARG A 445 4.10 6.01 17.72
CA ARG A 445 3.14 7.00 17.20
C ARG A 445 3.64 7.50 15.85
N ASN A 446 3.01 7.02 14.78
CA ASN A 446 3.34 7.42 13.41
C ASN A 446 2.51 8.63 12.96
N ILE A 447 3.19 9.67 12.50
CA ILE A 447 2.62 10.86 11.86
C ILE A 447 2.94 10.80 10.37
N ILE A 448 1.93 10.55 9.55
CA ILE A 448 2.08 10.34 8.11
C ILE A 448 1.61 11.59 7.36
N ILE A 449 2.50 12.16 6.56
CA ILE A 449 2.24 13.36 5.78
C ILE A 449 2.00 12.97 4.33
N SER A 450 0.74 12.94 3.89
CA SER A 450 0.35 12.51 2.55
C SER A 450 -0.36 13.60 1.75
N GLY A 451 -0.45 13.39 0.44
CA GLY A 451 -1.08 14.26 -0.55
C GLY A 451 -0.21 14.39 -1.79
N THR A 452 -0.77 14.76 -2.94
CA THR A 452 0.01 14.88 -4.19
C THR A 452 1.16 15.88 -4.04
N HIS A 453 0.89 17.04 -3.42
CA HIS A 453 1.85 18.14 -3.21
C HIS A 453 2.06 18.51 -1.73
N GLY A 454 3.21 19.13 -1.44
CA GLY A 454 3.50 19.70 -0.12
C GLY A 454 3.98 18.71 0.95
N LYS A 455 4.06 17.40 0.64
CA LYS A 455 4.51 16.34 1.56
C LYS A 455 5.82 16.69 2.27
N THR A 456 6.88 16.94 1.50
CA THR A 456 8.23 17.19 2.03
C THR A 456 8.36 18.46 2.83
N THR A 457 7.71 19.54 2.40
CA THR A 457 7.75 20.80 3.15
C THR A 457 7.03 20.64 4.48
N THR A 458 5.86 20.00 4.48
CA THR A 458 5.07 19.80 5.70
C THR A 458 5.71 18.79 6.65
N SER A 459 6.27 17.67 6.16
CA SER A 459 6.98 16.69 7.00
C SER A 459 8.23 17.30 7.64
N SER A 460 8.99 18.10 6.90
CA SER A 460 10.15 18.83 7.40
C SER A 460 9.76 19.86 8.46
N LEU A 461 8.70 20.63 8.19
CA LEU A 461 8.18 21.62 9.13
C LEU A 461 7.70 20.95 10.42
N VAL A 462 6.86 19.92 10.32
CA VAL A 462 6.32 19.19 11.48
C VAL A 462 7.46 18.60 12.32
N THR A 463 8.43 17.95 11.68
CA THR A 463 9.62 17.40 12.37
C THR A 463 10.41 18.47 13.12
N HIS A 464 10.64 19.62 12.48
CA HIS A 464 11.32 20.76 13.10
C HIS A 464 10.54 21.32 14.29
N LEU A 465 9.22 21.48 14.16
CA LEU A 465 8.37 21.97 15.26
C LEU A 465 8.42 21.02 16.46
N PHE A 466 8.23 19.72 16.26
CA PHE A 466 8.33 18.74 17.34
C PHE A 466 9.72 18.73 18.00
N SER A 467 10.79 18.85 17.20
CA SER A 467 12.17 18.95 17.72
C SER A 467 12.35 20.21 18.59
N LYS A 468 11.88 21.38 18.13
CA LYS A 468 11.93 22.64 18.90
C LYS A 468 11.03 22.67 20.12
N LEU A 469 10.00 21.82 20.14
CA LEU A 469 9.12 21.61 21.29
C LEU A 469 9.65 20.55 22.26
N GLY A 470 10.80 19.93 21.97
CA GLY A 470 11.48 18.98 22.85
C GLY A 470 11.06 17.52 22.70
N GLN A 471 10.20 17.19 21.71
CA GLN A 471 9.74 15.80 21.50
C GLN A 471 10.70 14.97 20.64
N ASN A 472 11.57 15.61 19.86
CA ASN A 472 12.66 14.98 19.08
C ASN A 472 12.23 13.70 18.32
N PRO A 473 11.31 13.81 17.33
CA PRO A 473 10.81 12.65 16.60
C PRO A 473 11.93 12.01 15.78
N SER A 474 11.82 10.69 15.58
CA SER A 474 12.47 10.03 14.44
C SER A 474 11.76 10.40 13.15
N PHE A 475 12.45 10.36 12.03
CA PHE A 475 11.83 10.73 10.75
C PHE A 475 12.48 10.08 9.54
N LEU A 476 11.71 10.02 8.46
CA LEU A 476 12.14 9.68 7.11
C LEU A 476 11.41 10.60 6.11
N ILE A 477 12.17 11.44 5.42
CA ILE A 477 11.70 12.54 4.58
C ILE A 477 12.44 12.46 3.25
N GLY A 478 11.72 12.38 2.12
CA GLY A 478 12.30 12.16 0.79
C GLY A 478 13.15 13.32 0.25
N GLY A 479 13.06 14.51 0.88
CA GLY A 479 13.92 15.66 0.59
C GLY A 479 15.12 15.81 1.53
N SER A 480 15.81 16.94 1.42
CA SER A 480 16.86 17.36 2.36
C SER A 480 16.37 18.55 3.18
N PRO A 481 15.88 18.33 4.42
CA PRO A 481 15.44 19.40 5.30
C PRO A 481 16.63 20.28 5.70
N ALA A 482 16.54 21.59 5.50
CA ALA A 482 17.68 22.49 5.76
C ALA A 482 18.02 22.66 7.26
N ASN A 483 17.17 22.14 8.15
CA ASN A 483 17.36 22.16 9.60
C ASN A 483 18.05 20.88 10.13
N PHE A 484 18.31 19.88 9.29
CA PHE A 484 18.88 18.58 9.68
C PHE A 484 20.00 18.16 8.74
N ASP A 485 20.89 17.30 9.20
CA ASP A 485 22.05 16.85 8.42
C ASP A 485 21.65 15.88 7.29
N ALA A 486 20.55 15.15 7.48
CA ALA A 486 20.04 14.16 6.53
C ALA A 486 18.51 14.17 6.48
N GLY A 487 17.96 13.52 5.44
CA GLY A 487 16.52 13.26 5.30
C GLY A 487 15.98 12.17 6.24
N PHE A 488 16.80 11.63 7.15
CA PHE A 488 16.38 10.67 8.16
C PHE A 488 17.05 10.97 9.50
N ALA A 489 16.44 10.53 10.60
CA ALA A 489 17.11 10.39 11.89
C ALA A 489 16.36 9.40 12.78
N LEU A 490 17.10 8.63 13.58
CA LEU A 490 16.55 7.82 14.66
C LEU A 490 16.84 8.52 16.00
N ARG A 491 15.86 9.24 16.53
CA ARG A 491 15.96 10.03 17.76
C ARG A 491 15.05 9.55 18.89
N SER A 492 13.94 8.92 18.52
CA SER A 492 12.94 8.35 19.44
C SER A 492 12.39 7.03 18.86
N LYS A 493 12.03 6.08 19.74
CA LYS A 493 11.30 4.88 19.32
C LYS A 493 9.79 5.08 19.33
N ASP A 494 9.31 6.13 19.98
CA ASP A 494 7.89 6.31 20.29
C ASP A 494 7.18 7.29 19.34
N LEU A 495 7.93 8.06 18.55
CA LEU A 495 7.37 9.09 17.66
C LEU A 495 8.13 9.14 16.33
N PHE A 496 7.40 8.91 15.24
CA PHE A 496 7.91 8.96 13.87
C PHE A 496 7.13 9.97 13.02
N VAL A 497 7.85 10.77 12.22
CA VAL A 497 7.28 11.61 11.16
C VAL A 497 7.75 11.08 9.81
N LEU A 498 6.81 10.70 8.95
CA LEU A 498 7.08 10.03 7.68
C LEU A 498 6.32 10.72 6.54
N GLU A 499 6.93 10.77 5.36
CA GLU A 499 6.19 11.11 4.14
C GLU A 499 5.36 9.91 3.66
N GLY A 500 4.08 10.14 3.42
CA GLY A 500 3.18 9.15 2.81
C GLY A 500 3.29 9.21 1.29
N ASP A 501 3.98 8.22 0.72
CA ASP A 501 4.24 8.13 -0.72
C ASP A 501 3.30 7.10 -1.39
N GLU A 502 2.64 7.54 -2.44
CA GLU A 502 1.66 6.83 -3.25
C GLU A 502 2.26 5.91 -4.33
N TYR A 503 3.58 5.89 -4.49
CA TYR A 503 4.29 4.95 -5.38
C TYR A 503 4.27 3.49 -4.89
N ASP A 504 4.41 2.56 -5.85
CA ASP A 504 4.71 1.15 -5.61
C ASP A 504 5.92 0.95 -4.68
N SER A 505 5.87 -0.13 -3.89
CA SER A 505 6.86 -0.43 -2.86
C SER A 505 7.98 -1.36 -3.36
N ALA A 506 7.63 -2.48 -3.99
CA ALA A 506 8.55 -3.47 -4.57
C ALA A 506 7.90 -4.22 -5.75
N PHE A 507 8.65 -5.06 -6.47
CA PHE A 507 8.07 -5.86 -7.54
C PHE A 507 6.98 -6.83 -7.04
N PHE A 508 7.07 -7.29 -5.78
CA PHE A 508 6.10 -8.15 -5.10
C PHE A 508 5.09 -7.38 -4.23
N ASP A 509 5.24 -6.06 -4.11
CA ASP A 509 4.40 -5.21 -3.27
C ASP A 509 4.02 -3.95 -4.07
N LYS A 510 2.90 -4.05 -4.78
CA LYS A 510 2.35 -3.04 -5.68
C LYS A 510 1.39 -2.06 -5.00
N GLY A 511 1.38 -2.07 -3.67
CA GLY A 511 0.67 -1.11 -2.85
C GLY A 511 1.48 0.17 -2.62
N PRO A 512 0.81 1.29 -2.32
CA PRO A 512 1.43 2.51 -1.80
C PRO A 512 2.22 2.24 -0.52
N LYS A 513 3.38 2.87 -0.39
CA LYS A 513 4.24 2.73 0.79
C LYS A 513 3.53 3.09 2.09
N PHE A 514 2.68 4.13 2.06
CA PHE A 514 1.98 4.61 3.25
C PHE A 514 1.02 3.59 3.89
N LEU A 515 0.61 2.54 3.16
CA LEU A 515 -0.27 1.52 3.72
C LEU A 515 0.43 0.68 4.80
N HIS A 516 1.76 0.67 4.82
CA HIS A 516 2.56 -0.02 5.84
C HIS A 516 2.78 0.82 7.10
N TYR A 517 2.56 2.14 7.08
CA TYR A 517 3.09 3.03 8.13
C TYR A 517 2.23 3.18 9.39
N GLU A 518 1.10 2.46 9.50
CA GLU A 518 0.24 2.40 10.71
C GLU A 518 0.01 3.77 11.40
N PRO A 519 -0.58 4.76 10.70
CA PRO A 519 -0.74 6.13 11.21
C PRO A 519 -1.54 6.21 12.51
N LYS A 520 -1.03 6.98 13.47
CA LYS A 520 -1.81 7.57 14.57
C LYS A 520 -2.31 8.97 14.22
N ILE A 521 -1.58 9.69 13.39
CA ILE A 521 -2.00 10.94 12.78
C ILE A 521 -1.70 10.85 11.29
N CYS A 522 -2.68 11.17 10.45
CA CYS A 522 -2.51 11.17 9.00
C CYS A 522 -2.96 12.50 8.42
N LEU A 523 -2.07 13.23 7.73
CA LEU A 523 -2.43 14.39 6.93
C LEU A 523 -2.80 13.94 5.51
N ILE A 524 -3.95 14.37 5.02
CA ILE A 524 -4.37 14.32 3.63
C ILE A 524 -4.43 15.76 3.10
N ASN A 525 -3.37 16.19 2.41
CA ASN A 525 -3.19 17.58 2.01
C ASN A 525 -3.97 17.96 0.74
N ASN A 526 -3.94 17.10 -0.27
CA ASN A 526 -4.63 17.25 -1.56
C ASN A 526 -4.57 15.92 -2.31
N ILE A 527 -5.52 15.69 -3.23
CA ILE A 527 -5.58 14.47 -4.04
C ILE A 527 -5.86 14.87 -5.49
N GLU A 528 -4.80 14.89 -6.30
CA GLU A 528 -4.82 15.19 -7.72
C GLU A 528 -4.35 13.98 -8.55
N PHE A 529 -4.59 14.03 -9.86
CA PHE A 529 -4.11 12.98 -10.75
C PHE A 529 -2.60 13.11 -10.97
N ASP A 530 -1.85 12.19 -10.38
CA ASP A 530 -0.41 12.01 -10.58
C ASP A 530 -0.09 10.51 -10.64
N HIS A 531 1.17 10.16 -10.90
CA HIS A 531 1.66 8.80 -11.11
C HIS A 531 0.83 8.03 -12.13
N ALA A 532 0.63 8.64 -13.31
CA ALA A 532 -0.15 8.07 -14.40
C ALA A 532 0.44 6.76 -14.96
N ASP A 533 1.65 6.37 -14.55
CA ASP A 533 2.23 5.05 -14.79
C ASP A 533 1.67 3.94 -13.89
N ILE A 534 1.06 4.30 -12.76
CA ILE A 534 0.55 3.37 -11.73
C ILE A 534 -0.97 3.43 -11.64
N TYR A 535 -1.54 4.64 -11.70
CA TYR A 535 -2.97 4.87 -11.52
C TYR A 535 -3.65 5.19 -12.85
N PRO A 536 -4.78 4.53 -13.16
CA PRO A 536 -5.52 4.82 -14.38
C PRO A 536 -6.26 6.17 -14.32
N ASN A 537 -6.59 6.66 -13.12
CA ASN A 537 -7.32 7.91 -12.88
C ASN A 537 -7.18 8.34 -11.42
N VAL A 538 -7.70 9.53 -11.10
CA VAL A 538 -7.65 10.10 -9.73
C VAL A 538 -8.52 9.32 -8.74
N GLU A 539 -9.61 8.68 -9.19
CA GLU A 539 -10.48 7.88 -8.33
C GLU A 539 -9.74 6.65 -7.77
N ALA A 540 -8.83 6.06 -8.56
CA ALA A 540 -7.97 4.98 -8.09
C ALA A 540 -6.99 5.45 -7.00
N ILE A 541 -6.49 6.69 -7.08
CA ILE A 541 -5.64 7.30 -6.05
C ILE A 541 -6.49 7.57 -4.80
N GLU A 542 -7.67 8.18 -4.96
CA GLU A 542 -8.62 8.47 -3.88
C GLU A 542 -8.96 7.23 -3.06
N ALA A 543 -9.13 6.07 -3.72
CA ALA A 543 -9.37 4.79 -3.05
C ALA A 543 -8.22 4.38 -2.12
N GLU A 544 -6.95 4.64 -2.48
CA GLU A 544 -5.81 4.35 -1.62
C GLU A 544 -5.73 5.31 -0.42
N PHE A 545 -6.00 6.59 -0.64
CA PHE A 545 -6.09 7.57 0.44
C PHE A 545 -7.23 7.22 1.42
N LEU A 546 -8.35 6.70 0.93
CA LEU A 546 -9.42 6.18 1.79
C LEU A 546 -8.96 4.97 2.62
N ARG A 547 -8.15 4.06 2.06
CA ARG A 547 -7.54 2.96 2.83
C ARG A 547 -6.61 3.50 3.92
N LEU A 548 -5.78 4.50 3.63
CA LEU A 548 -4.93 5.16 4.61
C LEU A 548 -5.73 5.83 5.74
N ALA A 549 -6.81 6.54 5.40
CA ALA A 549 -7.66 7.23 6.37
C ALA A 549 -8.39 6.24 7.29
N LYS A 550 -8.93 5.15 6.73
CA LYS A 550 -9.54 4.06 7.51
C LYS A 550 -8.51 3.31 8.35
N LEU A 551 -7.28 3.10 7.86
CA LEU A 551 -6.19 2.53 8.67
C LEU A 551 -5.89 3.42 9.89
N THR A 552 -5.95 4.74 9.71
CA THR A 552 -5.82 5.70 10.82
C THR A 552 -6.95 5.52 11.84
N LYS A 553 -8.19 5.31 11.40
CA LYS A 553 -9.34 5.01 12.28
C LYS A 553 -9.11 3.74 13.10
N GLU A 554 -8.73 2.63 12.48
CA GLU A 554 -8.53 1.34 13.17
C GLU A 554 -7.41 1.39 14.21
N ARG A 555 -6.48 2.34 14.06
CA ARG A 555 -5.43 2.62 15.05
C ARG A 555 -5.88 3.63 16.10
N ASN A 556 -7.17 3.97 16.20
CA ASN A 556 -7.72 5.02 17.07
C ASN A 556 -6.94 6.35 16.90
N GLY A 557 -6.66 6.69 15.65
CA GLY A 557 -5.93 7.89 15.25
C GLY A 557 -6.82 9.03 14.78
N ILE A 558 -6.18 10.10 14.34
CA ILE A 558 -6.84 11.33 13.86
C ILE A 558 -6.39 11.64 12.44
N VAL A 559 -7.35 11.92 11.55
CA VAL A 559 -7.10 12.41 10.19
C VAL A 559 -7.09 13.94 10.20
N ILE A 560 -6.04 14.52 9.63
CA ILE A 560 -5.93 15.94 9.34
C ILE A 560 -6.23 16.13 7.86
N ALA A 561 -7.20 16.98 7.50
CA ALA A 561 -7.64 17.09 6.12
C ALA A 561 -7.72 18.54 5.66
N ASN A 562 -7.23 18.80 4.45
CA ASN A 562 -7.46 20.07 3.78
C ASN A 562 -8.91 20.15 3.33
N PHE A 563 -9.66 21.10 3.86
CA PHE A 563 -11.08 21.30 3.51
C PHE A 563 -11.25 22.17 2.26
N ASP A 564 -10.17 22.74 1.71
CA ASP A 564 -10.19 23.41 0.41
C ASP A 564 -10.13 22.41 -0.75
N ASP A 565 -9.64 21.18 -0.51
CA ASP A 565 -9.59 20.10 -1.50
C ASP A 565 -10.80 19.16 -1.31
N GLU A 566 -11.65 19.11 -2.34
CA GLU A 566 -12.91 18.34 -2.29
C GLU A 566 -12.69 16.84 -2.06
N ARG A 567 -11.61 16.27 -2.63
CA ARG A 567 -11.30 14.83 -2.52
C ARG A 567 -10.72 14.52 -1.16
N ALA A 568 -9.81 15.34 -0.65
CA ALA A 568 -9.28 15.22 0.71
C ALA A 568 -10.40 15.30 1.74
N TYR A 569 -11.32 16.27 1.59
CA TYR A 569 -12.51 16.41 2.43
C TYR A 569 -13.40 15.17 2.38
N ARG A 570 -13.77 14.70 1.18
CA ARG A 570 -14.61 13.53 0.96
C ARG A 570 -14.00 12.25 1.52
N VAL A 571 -12.71 12.02 1.29
CA VAL A 571 -11.97 10.87 1.85
C VAL A 571 -11.97 10.92 3.38
N ALA A 572 -11.68 12.08 3.98
CA ALA A 572 -11.63 12.23 5.42
C ALA A 572 -12.98 11.92 6.07
N LEU A 573 -14.10 12.41 5.51
CA LEU A 573 -15.44 12.12 6.02
C LEU A 573 -15.83 10.64 5.85
N ASN A 574 -15.53 10.05 4.69
CA ASN A 574 -15.87 8.64 4.40
C ASN A 574 -14.98 7.64 5.16
N SER A 575 -13.91 8.11 5.80
CA SER A 575 -13.04 7.25 6.62
C SER A 575 -13.72 6.78 7.90
N GLY A 576 -14.64 7.59 8.46
CA GLY A 576 -15.20 7.40 9.79
C GLY A 576 -14.18 7.59 10.93
N ALA A 577 -12.99 8.12 10.66
CA ALA A 577 -12.03 8.55 11.66
C ALA A 577 -12.45 9.89 12.28
N HIS A 578 -11.80 10.26 13.39
CA HIS A 578 -11.85 11.64 13.86
C HIS A 578 -11.11 12.55 12.89
N VAL A 579 -11.73 13.69 12.55
CA VAL A 579 -11.18 14.63 11.55
C VAL A 579 -10.92 15.99 12.18
N ILE A 580 -9.72 16.52 11.97
CA ILE A 580 -9.38 17.93 12.20
C ILE A 580 -9.11 18.58 10.84
N GLY A 581 -9.87 19.62 10.52
CA GLY A 581 -9.74 20.32 9.25
C GLY A 581 -8.72 21.45 9.27
N PHE A 582 -8.21 21.81 8.11
CA PHE A 582 -7.61 23.12 7.87
C PHE A 582 -8.04 23.68 6.50
N SER A 583 -8.08 25.00 6.36
CA SER A 583 -8.61 25.65 5.15
C SER A 583 -8.16 27.11 5.05
N ALA A 584 -8.00 27.63 3.84
CA ALA A 584 -7.86 29.06 3.54
C ALA A 584 -9.22 29.74 3.30
N HIS A 585 -10.26 28.95 2.99
CA HIS A 585 -11.60 29.44 2.72
C HIS A 585 -12.55 29.30 3.94
N GLN A 586 -13.78 29.79 3.78
CA GLN A 586 -14.78 29.73 4.83
C GLN A 586 -15.35 28.30 4.91
N GLN A 587 -15.40 27.73 6.11
CA GLN A 587 -15.76 26.34 6.36
C GLN A 587 -17.11 25.93 5.74
N PRO A 588 -17.24 24.67 5.26
CA PRO A 588 -18.53 23.99 5.21
C PRO A 588 -19.15 23.97 6.62
N LYS A 589 -20.47 24.05 6.75
CA LYS A 589 -21.23 24.16 8.03
C LYS A 589 -21.11 22.94 8.99
N ASN A 590 -19.92 22.38 9.21
CA ASN A 590 -19.69 21.23 10.09
C ASN A 590 -19.07 21.64 11.44
N LYS A 591 -19.56 21.03 12.52
CA LYS A 591 -19.20 21.27 13.93
C LYS A 591 -17.81 20.74 14.35
N GLY A 592 -16.85 20.63 13.42
CA GLY A 592 -15.54 20.02 13.66
C GLY A 592 -14.45 20.99 14.11
N LEU A 593 -13.38 20.47 14.73
CA LEU A 593 -12.16 21.23 15.00
C LEU A 593 -11.50 21.59 13.68
N CYS A 594 -11.31 22.89 13.40
CA CYS A 594 -10.66 23.31 12.18
C CYS A 594 -9.88 24.62 12.34
N TRP A 595 -8.66 24.61 11.79
CA TRP A 595 -7.80 25.78 11.67
C TRP A 595 -8.07 26.52 10.36
N GLN A 596 -8.05 27.85 10.38
CA GLN A 596 -8.28 28.62 9.15
C GLN A 596 -7.12 29.57 8.88
N LEU A 597 -6.51 29.50 7.70
CA LEU A 597 -5.63 30.54 7.20
C LEU A 597 -6.48 31.78 6.91
N LYS A 598 -6.22 32.90 7.60
CA LYS A 598 -6.98 34.15 7.42
C LYS A 598 -6.31 35.12 6.46
N SER A 599 -4.99 35.21 6.55
CA SER A 599 -4.18 36.01 5.67
C SER A 599 -2.74 35.57 5.79
N PHE A 600 -1.95 35.91 4.78
CA PHE A 600 -0.51 35.88 4.85
C PHE A 600 0.05 37.13 4.17
N LYS A 601 1.26 37.51 4.55
CA LYS A 601 1.99 38.60 3.91
C LYS A 601 3.40 38.16 3.60
N THR A 602 3.81 38.37 2.35
CA THR A 602 5.17 38.06 1.90
C THR A 602 6.12 39.21 2.24
N PHE A 603 7.27 38.85 2.80
CA PHE A 603 8.40 39.72 3.11
C PHE A 603 9.64 39.26 2.32
N SER A 604 10.79 39.89 2.53
CA SER A 604 12.04 39.52 1.85
C SER A 604 12.62 38.19 2.32
N ASN A 605 12.29 37.76 3.55
CA ASN A 605 12.85 36.59 4.21
C ASN A 605 11.80 35.52 4.58
N GLY A 606 10.65 35.53 3.91
CA GLY A 606 9.60 34.54 4.08
C GLY A 606 8.21 35.18 4.18
N ILE A 607 7.33 34.56 4.97
CA ILE A 607 5.93 35.00 5.15
C ILE A 607 5.58 35.21 6.61
N GLU A 608 4.69 36.16 6.87
CA GLU A 608 3.92 36.22 8.11
C GLU A 608 2.54 35.62 7.86
N VAL A 609 2.14 34.67 8.71
CA VAL A 609 0.88 33.94 8.62
C VAL A 609 -0.02 34.35 9.77
N GLN A 610 -1.28 34.65 9.46
CA GLN A 610 -2.34 34.82 10.45
C GLN A 610 -3.32 33.65 10.32
N SER A 611 -3.40 32.82 11.37
CA SER A 611 -4.27 31.66 11.41
C SER A 611 -5.30 31.79 12.52
N LYS A 612 -6.55 31.41 12.24
CA LYS A 612 -7.64 31.31 13.22
C LYS A 612 -7.64 29.89 13.81
N GLN A 613 -7.48 29.83 15.12
CA GLN A 613 -7.58 28.62 15.92
C GLN A 613 -9.03 28.10 15.95
N PRO A 614 -9.27 26.82 16.31
CA PRO A 614 -10.63 26.27 16.39
C PRO A 614 -11.57 26.98 17.38
N ASN A 615 -11.04 27.61 18.45
CA ASN A 615 -11.84 28.45 19.37
C ASN A 615 -12.16 29.85 18.82
N GLY A 616 -11.73 30.15 17.59
CA GLY A 616 -11.98 31.41 16.91
C GLY A 616 -10.95 32.52 17.15
N LYS A 617 -9.98 32.32 18.05
CA LYS A 617 -8.89 33.29 18.28
C LYS A 617 -7.86 33.26 17.16
N LEU A 618 -7.18 34.39 16.94
CA LEU A 618 -6.13 34.50 15.94
C LEU A 618 -4.76 34.28 16.56
N ILE A 619 -3.89 33.57 15.84
CA ILE A 619 -2.45 33.49 16.11
C ILE A 619 -1.70 34.02 14.89
N LYS A 620 -0.58 34.69 15.16
CA LYS A 620 0.36 35.17 14.14
C LYS A 620 1.75 34.55 14.37
N PHE A 621 2.38 34.14 13.28
CA PHE A 621 3.77 33.66 13.30
C PHE A 621 4.44 33.92 11.96
N LYS A 622 5.77 33.99 11.97
CA LYS A 622 6.58 34.12 10.75
C LYS A 622 7.20 32.77 10.40
N THR A 623 7.47 32.56 9.11
CA THR A 623 8.17 31.38 8.61
C THR A 623 9.15 31.81 7.52
N GLY A 624 10.23 31.07 7.32
CA GLY A 624 11.22 31.33 6.27
C GLY A 624 10.85 30.82 4.88
N ILE A 625 9.63 30.27 4.70
CA ILE A 625 9.15 29.72 3.42
C ILE A 625 8.18 30.69 2.74
N PHE A 626 8.00 30.54 1.43
CA PHE A 626 7.24 31.49 0.60
C PHE A 626 5.96 30.89 0.02
N GLY A 627 4.96 31.74 -0.23
CA GLY A 627 3.74 31.37 -0.95
C GLY A 627 2.53 31.01 -0.07
N SER A 628 1.35 31.18 -0.65
CA SER A 628 0.04 30.85 -0.07
C SER A 628 -0.06 29.38 0.34
N HIS A 629 0.37 28.47 -0.54
CA HIS A 629 0.42 27.03 -0.30
C HIS A 629 1.25 26.66 0.95
N ASN A 630 2.35 27.38 1.20
CA ASN A 630 3.19 27.17 2.38
C ASN A 630 2.62 27.81 3.65
N ALA A 631 1.88 28.91 3.54
CA ALA A 631 1.06 29.42 4.64
C ALA A 631 0.01 28.39 5.09
N LEU A 632 -0.60 27.70 4.13
CA LEU A 632 -1.56 26.64 4.38
C LEU A 632 -0.89 25.39 4.98
N ASN A 633 0.27 24.96 4.45
CA ASN A 633 1.08 23.89 5.04
C ASN A 633 1.46 24.19 6.51
N ALA A 634 1.78 25.45 6.83
CA ALA A 634 2.07 25.86 8.20
C ALA A 634 0.83 25.81 9.11
N THR A 635 -0.35 26.11 8.57
CA THR A 635 -1.63 25.95 9.29
C THR A 635 -1.96 24.46 9.50
N ALA A 636 -1.69 23.60 8.51
CA ALA A 636 -1.81 22.15 8.66
C ALA A 636 -0.88 21.60 9.75
N ALA A 637 0.35 22.11 9.85
CA ALA A 637 1.28 21.74 10.92
C ALA A 637 0.76 22.09 12.33
N CYS A 638 0.04 23.22 12.49
CA CYS A 638 -0.65 23.54 13.74
C CYS A 638 -1.75 22.51 14.07
N ALA A 639 -2.53 22.08 13.08
CA ALA A 639 -3.57 21.06 13.25
C ALA A 639 -2.98 19.69 13.65
N ILE A 640 -1.84 19.30 13.06
CA ILE A 640 -1.11 18.08 13.41
C ILE A 640 -0.61 18.10 14.86
N LEU A 641 0.00 19.21 15.29
CA LEU A 641 0.46 19.36 16.68
C LEU A 641 -0.72 19.32 17.66
N GLN A 642 -1.86 19.90 17.31
CA GLN A 642 -3.08 19.78 18.11
C GLN A 642 -3.52 18.32 18.22
N ALA A 643 -3.56 17.57 17.12
CA ALA A 643 -3.92 16.15 17.16
C ALA A 643 -2.98 15.35 18.07
N SER A 644 -1.67 15.62 18.02
CA SER A 644 -0.72 14.98 18.93
C SER A 644 -1.01 15.31 20.39
N ASN A 645 -1.28 16.59 20.71
CA ASN A 645 -1.64 17.00 22.07
C ASN A 645 -2.95 16.33 22.55
N ILE A 646 -3.92 16.12 21.67
CA ILE A 646 -5.15 15.38 21.99
C ILE A 646 -4.83 13.92 22.33
N LEU A 647 -4.00 13.26 21.52
CA LEU A 647 -3.57 11.89 21.77
C LEU A 647 -2.77 11.74 23.08
N ASP A 648 -2.02 12.77 23.50
CA ASP A 648 -1.31 12.79 24.78
C ASP A 648 -2.26 12.92 25.99
N GLN A 649 -3.40 13.56 25.83
CA GLN A 649 -4.39 13.77 26.90
C GLN A 649 -5.26 12.53 27.16
N LEU A 650 -5.38 11.66 26.17
CA LEU A 650 -6.22 10.46 26.23
C LEU A 650 -5.48 9.34 26.96
N LYS A 651 -5.77 9.19 28.27
CA LYS A 651 -5.36 8.00 29.03
C LYS A 651 -6.30 6.83 28.69
N GLY A 652 -6.06 6.17 27.57
CA GLY A 652 -6.85 5.01 27.12
C GLY A 652 -7.00 4.94 25.60
N ASN A 653 -7.46 3.80 25.10
CA ASN A 653 -7.64 3.58 23.66
C ASN A 653 -8.93 4.15 23.08
N ASP A 654 -9.84 4.73 23.89
CA ASP A 654 -11.17 5.08 23.41
C ASP A 654 -11.31 6.57 23.09
N LEU A 655 -11.26 6.88 21.79
CA LEU A 655 -11.57 8.18 21.21
C LEU A 655 -13.04 8.14 20.80
N ALA A 656 -13.96 8.29 21.75
CA ALA A 656 -15.39 8.37 21.43
C ALA A 656 -15.73 9.72 20.76
N GLU A 657 -15.22 10.83 21.30
CA GLU A 657 -15.36 12.18 20.75
C GLU A 657 -14.07 12.99 20.90
N LEU A 658 -13.82 13.93 19.97
CA LEU A 658 -12.71 14.87 20.07
C LEU A 658 -12.97 15.89 21.21
N PRO A 659 -11.98 16.16 22.07
CA PRO A 659 -12.14 17.16 23.13
C PRO A 659 -12.29 18.56 22.55
N LYS A 660 -12.95 19.45 23.32
CA LYS A 660 -12.99 20.88 22.98
C LYS A 660 -11.58 21.46 22.97
N TYR A 661 -11.28 22.27 21.96
CA TYR A 661 -9.97 22.92 21.87
C TYR A 661 -9.77 23.90 23.04
N THR A 662 -8.70 23.66 23.81
CA THR A 662 -8.26 24.54 24.89
C THR A 662 -6.97 25.23 24.48
N GLU A 663 -6.94 26.55 24.57
CA GLU A 663 -5.77 27.35 24.23
C GLU A 663 -4.67 27.23 25.30
N ASN A 664 -3.43 27.00 24.87
CA ASN A 664 -2.26 27.05 25.73
C ASN A 664 -1.29 28.13 25.24
N LYS A 665 -1.32 29.31 25.88
CA LYS A 665 -0.50 30.46 25.48
C LYS A 665 1.01 30.17 25.49
N VAL A 666 1.50 29.38 26.45
CA VAL A 666 2.92 29.02 26.54
C VAL A 666 3.33 28.18 25.33
N PHE A 667 2.50 27.20 24.98
CA PHE A 667 2.69 26.38 23.78
C PHE A 667 2.67 27.23 22.51
N LEU A 668 1.68 28.12 22.35
CA LEU A 668 1.57 29.00 21.19
C LEU A 668 2.78 29.94 21.02
N ASN A 669 3.34 30.45 22.12
CA ASN A 669 4.56 31.24 22.09
C ASN A 669 5.78 30.42 21.63
N LYS A 670 5.93 29.18 22.13
CA LYS A 670 6.99 28.27 21.67
C LYS A 670 6.82 27.91 20.19
N LEU A 671 5.58 27.65 19.76
CA LEU A 671 5.23 27.36 18.37
C LEU A 671 5.62 28.50 17.43
N SER A 672 5.28 29.75 17.76
CA SER A 672 5.61 30.92 16.94
C SER A 672 7.13 31.12 16.78
N LYS A 673 7.90 30.91 17.86
CA LYS A 673 9.37 30.90 17.81
C LYS A 673 9.93 29.75 16.95
N ALA A 674 9.36 28.56 17.09
CA ALA A 674 9.77 27.39 16.32
C ALA A 674 9.52 27.60 14.82
N MET A 675 8.33 28.07 14.43
CA MET A 675 7.96 28.43 13.05
C MET A 675 8.96 29.40 12.42
N SER A 676 9.35 30.45 13.17
CA SER A 676 10.27 31.48 12.68
C SER A 676 11.70 30.96 12.44
N SER A 677 12.06 29.82 13.04
CA SER A 677 13.39 29.21 12.91
C SER A 677 13.47 28.10 11.84
N PHE A 678 12.37 27.81 11.16
CA PHE A 678 12.34 26.84 10.07
C PHE A 678 13.03 27.41 8.82
N LYS A 679 14.03 26.70 8.31
CA LYS A 679 14.88 27.13 7.19
C LYS A 679 14.39 26.62 5.83
N GLY A 680 13.31 25.82 5.79
CA GLY A 680 12.79 25.23 4.57
C GLY A 680 13.47 23.91 4.20
N VAL A 681 13.38 23.56 2.93
CA VAL A 681 13.88 22.32 2.34
C VAL A 681 14.72 22.69 1.13
N LYS A 682 15.83 21.99 0.90
CA LYS A 682 16.61 22.14 -0.34
C LYS A 682 15.72 21.93 -1.57
N ARG A 683 16.01 22.67 -2.64
CA ARG A 683 15.25 22.66 -3.91
C ARG A 683 13.76 22.98 -3.74
N ARG A 684 13.41 23.81 -2.76
CA ARG A 684 12.06 24.37 -2.56
C ARG A 684 12.23 25.87 -2.30
N PHE A 685 12.05 26.68 -3.34
CA PHE A 685 12.36 28.11 -3.31
C PHE A 685 13.83 28.37 -2.90
N GLU A 686 14.76 27.54 -3.36
CA GLU A 686 16.17 27.63 -2.96
C GLU A 686 16.91 28.66 -3.80
N LEU A 687 17.37 29.75 -3.18
CA LEU A 687 18.26 30.70 -3.83
C LEU A 687 19.65 30.06 -4.03
N LEU A 688 20.03 29.84 -5.29
CA LEU A 688 21.35 29.32 -5.65
C LEU A 688 22.40 30.44 -5.69
N ARG A 689 22.05 31.57 -6.30
CA ARG A 689 22.94 32.72 -6.46
C ARG A 689 22.15 33.99 -6.75
N GLU A 690 22.66 35.10 -6.24
CA GLU A 690 22.25 36.43 -6.65
C GLU A 690 23.48 37.28 -6.96
N LYS A 691 23.54 37.84 -8.17
CA LYS A 691 24.64 38.72 -8.62
C LYS A 691 24.16 39.61 -9.76
N ASN A 692 24.67 40.84 -9.85
CA ASN A 692 24.27 41.83 -10.87
C ASN A 692 22.75 42.07 -10.93
N ASN A 693 22.08 42.02 -9.77
CA ASN A 693 20.62 42.11 -9.63
C ASN A 693 19.84 40.96 -10.31
N ILE A 694 20.50 39.87 -10.70
CA ILE A 694 19.87 38.65 -11.23
C ILE A 694 19.78 37.64 -10.08
N SER A 695 18.60 37.07 -9.85
CA SER A 695 18.41 36.00 -8.85
C SER A 695 18.13 34.66 -9.52
N VAL A 696 18.82 33.62 -9.08
CA VAL A 696 18.69 32.25 -9.62
C VAL A 696 18.22 31.30 -8.54
N PHE A 697 17.10 30.64 -8.79
CA PHE A 697 16.45 29.71 -7.88
C PHE A 697 16.32 28.29 -8.46
N ASP A 698 16.34 27.30 -7.57
CA ASP A 698 15.98 25.89 -7.86
C ASP A 698 14.75 25.47 -7.06
N ASP A 699 13.80 24.83 -7.73
CA ASP A 699 12.55 24.34 -7.17
C ASP A 699 12.16 22.97 -7.73
N PHE A 700 11.57 22.14 -6.86
CA PHE A 700 11.14 20.78 -7.20
C PHE A 700 9.76 20.72 -7.89
N ALA A 701 9.05 21.84 -8.00
CA ALA A 701 7.74 21.89 -8.65
C ALA A 701 7.80 21.27 -10.06
N HIS A 702 6.92 20.30 -10.29
CA HIS A 702 6.85 19.54 -11.55
C HIS A 702 5.41 19.36 -12.04
N HIS A 703 4.43 19.33 -11.14
CA HIS A 703 3.02 19.19 -11.49
C HIS A 703 2.37 20.57 -11.77
N PRO A 704 1.37 20.68 -12.68
CA PRO A 704 0.71 21.94 -13.01
C PRO A 704 0.30 22.80 -11.80
N THR A 705 -0.41 22.25 -10.82
CA THR A 705 -0.82 23.00 -9.61
C THR A 705 0.39 23.51 -8.81
N ALA A 706 1.43 22.68 -8.69
CA ALA A 706 2.68 23.09 -8.02
C ALA A 706 3.39 24.20 -8.79
N ILE A 707 3.38 24.15 -10.13
CA ILE A 707 3.98 25.20 -10.97
C ILE A 707 3.27 26.53 -10.75
N VAL A 708 1.93 26.55 -10.82
CA VAL A 708 1.13 27.76 -10.60
C VAL A 708 1.44 28.39 -9.23
N THR A 709 1.34 27.58 -8.17
CA THR A 709 1.51 28.07 -6.80
C THR A 709 2.94 28.48 -6.47
N THR A 710 3.95 27.87 -7.10
CA THR A 710 5.35 28.28 -7.00
C THR A 710 5.60 29.60 -7.72
N LEU A 711 5.12 29.76 -8.95
CA LEU A 711 5.31 31.01 -9.72
C LEU A 711 4.56 32.20 -9.09
N GLU A 712 3.37 31.98 -8.53
CA GLU A 712 2.65 32.98 -7.73
C GLU A 712 3.48 33.44 -6.52
N ALA A 713 4.15 32.50 -5.84
CA ALA A 713 5.03 32.80 -4.72
C ALA A 713 6.25 33.63 -5.16
N PHE A 714 6.83 33.34 -6.32
CA PHE A 714 7.92 34.13 -6.90
C PHE A 714 7.48 35.55 -7.23
N ARG A 715 6.29 35.74 -7.80
CA ARG A 715 5.75 37.10 -8.04
C ARG A 715 5.57 37.88 -6.75
N SER A 716 5.04 37.23 -5.73
CA SER A 716 4.88 37.84 -4.40
C SER A 716 6.22 38.22 -3.77
N TYR A 717 7.24 37.38 -3.94
CA TYR A 717 8.61 37.65 -3.50
C TYR A 717 9.23 38.81 -4.28
N MET A 718 9.19 38.80 -5.60
CA MET A 718 9.71 39.88 -6.45
C MET A 718 9.13 41.23 -6.04
N LYS A 719 7.81 41.27 -5.80
CA LYS A 719 7.12 42.47 -5.29
C LYS A 719 7.61 42.87 -3.89
N SER A 720 7.88 41.93 -2.98
CA SER A 720 8.31 42.23 -1.62
C SER A 720 9.75 42.77 -1.55
N VAL A 721 10.62 42.40 -2.51
CA VAL A 721 12.00 42.89 -2.61
C VAL A 721 12.19 43.98 -3.67
N GLY A 722 11.13 44.42 -4.34
CA GLY A 722 11.17 45.48 -5.34
C GLY A 722 11.86 45.11 -6.67
N LYS A 723 11.93 43.82 -7.03
CA LYS A 723 12.43 43.36 -8.33
C LYS A 723 11.44 43.72 -9.44
N LYS A 724 11.95 44.35 -10.51
CA LYS A 724 11.15 44.83 -11.67
C LYS A 724 11.46 44.10 -12.99
N GLY A 725 12.43 43.18 -13.01
CA GLY A 725 12.74 42.40 -14.21
C GLY A 725 11.74 41.26 -14.46
N LYS A 726 12.09 40.38 -15.39
CA LYS A 726 11.26 39.24 -15.81
C LYS A 726 11.30 38.11 -14.79
N LEU A 727 10.20 37.37 -14.67
CA LEU A 727 10.18 36.04 -14.07
C LEU A 727 10.34 35.00 -15.19
N ILE A 728 11.51 34.38 -15.27
CA ILE A 728 11.85 33.39 -16.29
C ILE A 728 11.73 31.98 -15.68
N ALA A 729 10.79 31.18 -16.20
CA ALA A 729 10.55 29.82 -15.76
C ALA A 729 11.25 28.82 -16.70
N CYS A 730 12.24 28.09 -16.17
CA CYS A 730 12.90 27.00 -16.88
C CYS A 730 12.34 25.68 -16.37
N PHE A 731 11.71 24.88 -17.22
CA PHE A 731 10.97 23.68 -16.80
C PHE A 731 11.47 22.41 -17.46
N ASP A 732 11.57 21.34 -16.67
CA ASP A 732 12.05 20.02 -17.09
C ASP A 732 10.98 18.93 -16.85
N PRO A 733 10.29 18.46 -17.90
CA PRO A 733 9.18 17.51 -17.80
C PRO A 733 9.63 16.06 -17.57
N ARG A 734 10.60 15.81 -16.67
CA ARG A 734 11.17 14.47 -16.47
C ARG A 734 10.35 13.52 -15.60
N ASN A 735 9.46 14.05 -14.76
CA ASN A 735 8.60 13.23 -13.91
C ASN A 735 7.77 12.26 -14.79
N ALA A 736 7.51 11.05 -14.29
CA ALA A 736 6.78 10.02 -15.02
C ALA A 736 5.45 10.53 -15.60
N THR A 737 4.62 11.20 -14.81
CA THR A 737 3.36 11.80 -15.27
C THR A 737 3.63 12.94 -16.26
N MET A 738 4.64 13.77 -15.99
CA MET A 738 4.87 14.98 -16.78
C MET A 738 5.40 14.73 -18.19
N ARG A 739 6.15 13.66 -18.41
CA ARG A 739 6.57 13.25 -19.76
C ARG A 739 5.45 12.60 -20.58
N ARG A 740 4.24 12.44 -20.00
CA ARG A 740 3.06 11.88 -20.66
C ARG A 740 2.11 12.97 -21.13
N ARG A 741 1.37 12.69 -22.20
CA ARG A 741 0.38 13.59 -22.81
C ARG A 741 -0.82 13.89 -21.90
N VAL A 742 -1.06 13.06 -20.88
CA VAL A 742 -2.24 13.13 -20.00
C VAL A 742 -2.44 14.48 -19.29
N LEU A 743 -1.38 15.26 -19.07
CA LEU A 743 -1.43 16.60 -18.45
C LEU A 743 -0.97 17.73 -19.38
N GLN A 744 -0.92 17.50 -20.70
CA GLN A 744 -0.38 18.46 -21.67
C GLN A 744 -1.09 19.82 -21.62
N ASP A 745 -2.42 19.80 -21.59
CA ASP A 745 -3.25 21.01 -21.58
C ASP A 745 -3.19 21.75 -20.25
N GLN A 746 -3.09 21.01 -19.14
CA GLN A 746 -2.94 21.59 -17.81
C GLN A 746 -1.55 22.21 -17.65
N LEU A 747 -0.52 21.58 -18.21
CA LEU A 747 0.85 22.07 -18.19
C LEU A 747 0.98 23.42 -18.91
N SER A 748 0.45 23.55 -20.12
CA SER A 748 0.52 24.82 -20.86
C SER A 748 -0.17 25.97 -20.11
N LYS A 749 -1.26 25.67 -19.42
CA LYS A 749 -1.99 26.65 -18.59
C LYS A 749 -1.33 26.96 -17.25
N SER A 750 -0.28 26.24 -16.84
CA SER A 750 0.30 26.38 -15.50
C SER A 750 1.34 27.51 -15.37
N PHE A 751 1.83 28.03 -16.49
CA PHE A 751 2.94 29.00 -16.51
C PHE A 751 2.51 30.47 -16.59
N PHE A 752 1.21 30.78 -16.49
CA PHE A 752 0.68 32.13 -16.74
C PHE A 752 1.24 33.23 -15.82
N HIS A 753 1.90 32.87 -14.72
CA HIS A 753 2.61 33.81 -13.86
C HIS A 753 4.02 34.16 -14.37
N ALA A 754 4.63 33.40 -15.28
CA ALA A 754 5.96 33.68 -15.83
C ALA A 754 5.89 34.69 -16.99
N ASP A 755 6.94 35.51 -17.14
CA ASP A 755 7.09 36.40 -18.31
C ASP A 755 7.72 35.68 -19.49
N GLU A 756 8.61 34.72 -19.22
CA GLU A 756 9.23 33.86 -20.23
C GLU A 756 9.30 32.42 -19.74
N ILE A 757 9.12 31.48 -20.68
CA ILE A 757 9.07 30.05 -20.40
C ILE A 757 10.06 29.33 -21.32
N LEU A 758 11.00 28.61 -20.71
CA LEU A 758 11.92 27.74 -21.42
C LEU A 758 11.59 26.29 -21.05
N LEU A 759 10.94 25.57 -21.96
CA LEU A 759 10.60 24.16 -21.79
C LEU A 759 11.76 23.30 -22.29
N GLY A 760 12.33 22.52 -21.37
CA GLY A 760 13.40 21.59 -21.67
C GLY A 760 12.92 20.32 -22.37
N LYS A 761 13.88 19.46 -22.68
CA LYS A 761 13.69 18.21 -23.42
C LYS A 761 12.72 17.28 -22.69
N VAL A 762 11.79 16.68 -23.44
CA VAL A 762 10.93 15.59 -22.94
C VAL A 762 11.72 14.29 -22.99
N PRO A 763 11.98 13.61 -21.84
CA PRO A 763 12.70 12.34 -21.86
C PRO A 763 11.90 11.25 -22.58
N GLN A 764 12.58 10.46 -23.41
CA GLN A 764 12.00 9.32 -24.12
C GLN A 764 11.93 8.08 -23.21
N ASP A 765 10.79 7.38 -23.21
CA ASP A 765 10.64 6.04 -22.63
C ASP A 765 10.21 5.10 -23.76
N LEU A 766 11.09 4.18 -24.17
CA LEU A 766 10.85 3.28 -25.30
C LEU A 766 9.67 2.32 -25.09
N ARG A 767 9.17 2.21 -23.86
CA ARG A 767 7.98 1.42 -23.54
C ARG A 767 6.67 2.17 -23.83
N MET A 768 6.73 3.49 -24.03
CA MET A 768 5.56 4.33 -24.29
C MET A 768 5.28 4.43 -25.79
N GLY A 769 4.00 4.41 -26.14
CA GLY A 769 3.56 4.74 -27.50
C GLY A 769 3.85 6.21 -27.82
N LYS A 770 4.12 6.54 -29.09
CA LYS A 770 4.39 7.93 -29.51
C LYS A 770 3.26 8.90 -29.11
N ASP A 771 2.02 8.45 -29.14
CA ASP A 771 0.84 9.26 -28.79
C ASP A 771 0.66 9.45 -27.28
N GLU A 772 1.38 8.69 -26.45
CA GLU A 772 1.36 8.81 -24.99
C GLU A 772 2.38 9.83 -24.48
N VAL A 773 3.37 10.20 -25.28
CA VAL A 773 4.44 11.14 -24.91
C VAL A 773 3.94 12.58 -25.00
N LEU A 774 4.37 13.40 -24.04
CA LEU A 774 4.14 14.85 -24.03
C LEU A 774 4.73 15.49 -25.30
N ASP A 775 3.92 16.27 -26.02
CA ASP A 775 4.41 17.09 -27.12
C ASP A 775 4.84 18.48 -26.61
N GLY A 776 6.13 18.62 -26.31
CA GLY A 776 6.71 19.87 -25.81
C GLY A 776 6.55 21.06 -26.76
N ILE A 777 6.52 20.82 -28.09
CA ILE A 777 6.30 21.88 -29.09
C ILE A 777 4.87 22.39 -28.97
N SER A 778 3.90 21.48 -28.88
CA SER A 778 2.50 21.85 -28.70
C SER A 778 2.25 22.57 -27.37
N VAL A 779 2.92 22.16 -26.28
CA VAL A 779 2.86 22.90 -24.99
C VAL A 779 3.37 24.32 -25.15
N ALA A 780 4.57 24.51 -25.73
CA ALA A 780 5.13 25.85 -25.94
C ALA A 780 4.21 26.73 -26.80
N LYS A 781 3.69 26.20 -27.91
CA LYS A 781 2.73 26.90 -28.77
C LYS A 781 1.47 27.31 -27.99
N ALA A 782 0.95 26.44 -27.13
CA ALA A 782 -0.24 26.72 -26.33
C ALA A 782 0.01 27.77 -25.22
N CYS A 783 1.24 27.88 -24.71
CA CYS A 783 1.63 28.98 -23.82
C CYS A 783 1.70 30.34 -24.55
N GLY A 784 1.98 30.34 -25.86
CA GLY A 784 2.07 31.53 -26.71
C GLY A 784 3.51 32.00 -26.97
N ASN A 785 3.66 33.23 -27.49
CA ASN A 785 4.94 33.74 -28.03
C ASN A 785 6.07 33.90 -27.00
N HIS A 786 5.77 33.82 -25.70
CA HIS A 786 6.75 33.93 -24.62
C HIS A 786 7.27 32.56 -24.12
N ALA A 787 6.90 31.47 -24.80
CA ALA A 787 7.37 30.13 -24.51
C ALA A 787 8.18 29.53 -25.66
N ARG A 788 9.28 28.87 -25.32
CA ARG A 788 10.15 28.16 -26.26
C ARG A 788 10.38 26.73 -25.78
N TYR A 789 10.30 25.78 -26.70
CA TYR A 789 10.67 24.39 -26.45
C TYR A 789 12.07 24.11 -26.98
N PHE A 790 12.85 23.38 -26.20
CA PHE A 790 14.19 22.93 -26.56
C PHE A 790 14.24 21.41 -26.49
N ASP A 791 14.65 20.79 -27.59
CA ASP A 791 14.90 19.34 -27.68
C ASP A 791 16.24 18.92 -27.05
N ASP A 792 17.00 19.91 -26.59
CA ASP A 792 18.31 19.80 -25.97
C ASP A 792 18.44 20.84 -24.86
N ASN A 793 18.71 20.35 -23.64
CA ASN A 793 18.82 21.19 -22.46
C ASN A 793 20.08 22.09 -22.51
N GLU A 794 21.11 21.76 -23.27
CA GLU A 794 22.26 22.66 -23.49
C GLU A 794 21.86 23.89 -24.30
N LYS A 795 21.07 23.73 -25.37
CA LYS A 795 20.55 24.84 -26.15
C LYS A 795 19.66 25.76 -25.31
N LEU A 796 18.89 25.19 -24.38
CA LEU A 796 18.11 25.96 -23.40
C LEU A 796 19.02 26.83 -22.54
N LEU A 797 20.10 26.25 -22.01
CA LEU A 797 21.08 26.98 -21.19
C LEU A 797 21.77 28.10 -21.99
N GLU A 798 22.12 27.85 -23.26
CA GLU A 798 22.71 28.87 -24.13
C GLU A 798 21.76 30.02 -24.41
N ALA A 799 20.49 29.73 -24.74
CA ALA A 799 19.46 30.76 -24.92
C ALA A 799 19.26 31.59 -23.65
N LEU A 800 19.15 30.94 -22.49
CA LEU A 800 18.99 31.62 -21.21
C LEU A 800 20.14 32.60 -20.91
N LYS A 801 21.39 32.24 -21.24
CA LYS A 801 22.55 33.13 -21.06
C LYS A 801 22.50 34.39 -21.94
N GLN A 802 21.86 34.30 -23.10
CA GLN A 802 21.73 35.42 -24.03
C GLN A 802 20.59 36.37 -23.64
N ASP A 803 19.51 35.81 -23.08
CA ASP A 803 18.26 36.55 -22.85
C ASP A 803 18.19 37.25 -21.48
N VAL A 804 19.01 36.83 -20.52
CA VAL A 804 18.95 37.33 -19.14
C VAL A 804 19.46 38.77 -19.00
N ALA A 805 18.74 39.59 -18.21
CA ALA A 805 19.09 40.97 -17.93
C ALA A 805 19.08 41.30 -16.42
N PRO A 806 19.78 42.36 -15.96
CA PRO A 806 19.71 42.83 -14.59
C PRO A 806 18.27 43.07 -14.11
N GLY A 807 17.92 42.51 -12.94
CA GLY A 807 16.59 42.59 -12.36
C GLY A 807 15.75 41.32 -12.56
N ASP A 808 16.18 40.41 -13.44
CA ASP A 808 15.47 39.17 -13.71
C ASP A 808 15.55 38.18 -12.53
N THR A 809 14.51 37.36 -12.43
CA THR A 809 14.40 36.24 -11.51
C THR A 809 14.21 34.96 -12.32
N ILE A 810 15.17 34.06 -12.24
CA ILE A 810 15.17 32.78 -12.93
C ILE A 810 14.80 31.71 -11.92
N VAL A 811 13.79 30.89 -12.25
CA VAL A 811 13.46 29.68 -11.49
C VAL A 811 13.62 28.47 -12.38
N PHE A 812 14.46 27.53 -11.94
CA PHE A 812 14.53 26.20 -12.50
C PHE A 812 13.59 25.27 -11.76
N MET A 813 12.75 24.55 -12.50
CA MET A 813 11.67 23.71 -11.97
C MET A 813 11.83 22.28 -12.50
N SER A 814 12.24 21.35 -11.62
CA SER A 814 12.49 19.95 -11.99
C SER A 814 12.39 18.99 -10.80
N SER A 815 11.75 17.83 -11.01
CA SER A 815 11.78 16.74 -10.04
C SER A 815 13.12 15.99 -9.97
N GLY A 816 14.14 16.41 -10.73
CA GLY A 816 15.49 15.82 -10.74
C GLY A 816 16.56 16.89 -10.97
N SER A 817 17.72 16.50 -11.48
CA SER A 817 18.90 17.36 -11.58
C SER A 817 18.86 18.45 -12.65
N PHE A 818 17.92 18.39 -13.60
CA PHE A 818 17.89 19.24 -14.80
C PHE A 818 19.27 19.34 -15.48
N ASP A 819 19.96 18.19 -15.62
CA ASP A 819 21.30 18.06 -16.21
C ASP A 819 22.37 18.97 -15.56
N GLY A 820 22.14 19.35 -14.29
CA GLY A 820 22.99 20.25 -13.53
C GLY A 820 22.94 21.72 -13.99
N ILE A 821 22.05 22.05 -14.94
CA ILE A 821 21.89 23.40 -15.49
C ILE A 821 21.66 24.47 -14.42
N PRO A 822 20.84 24.26 -13.38
CA PRO A 822 20.58 25.31 -12.38
C PRO A 822 21.88 25.82 -11.72
N TYR A 823 22.74 24.90 -11.29
CA TYR A 823 24.03 25.23 -10.69
C TYR A 823 25.05 25.74 -11.70
N ARG A 824 25.04 25.21 -12.94
CA ARG A 824 25.94 25.66 -14.02
C ARG A 824 25.63 27.11 -14.42
N PHE A 825 24.36 27.45 -14.60
CA PHE A 825 23.94 28.83 -14.88
C PHE A 825 24.23 29.76 -13.70
N ALA A 826 23.92 29.34 -12.48
CA ALA A 826 24.23 30.11 -11.28
C ALA A 826 25.74 30.45 -11.21
N LYS A 827 26.64 29.52 -11.56
CA LYS A 827 28.09 29.75 -11.62
C LYS A 827 28.53 30.76 -12.68
N THR A 828 27.79 30.93 -13.78
CA THR A 828 28.17 31.87 -14.85
C THR A 828 27.89 33.33 -14.53
N LEU A 829 27.04 33.62 -13.53
CA LEU A 829 26.82 34.99 -13.04
C LEU A 829 28.08 35.57 -12.39
#